data_AF-A0A6J1PAX5-F1
#
_entry.id   AF-A0A6J1PAX5-F1
#
_cell.length_a   1.000
_cell.length_b   1.000
_cell.length_c   1.000
_cell.angle_alpha   90.00
_cell.angle_beta   90.00
_cell.angle_gamma   90.00
#
_symmetry.space_group_name_H-M   'P 1'
#
loop_
_entity.id
_entity.type
_entity.pdbx_description
1 polymer ?
#
loop_
_entity_poly.entity_id
_entity_poly.type
_entity_poly.pdbx_seq_one_letter_code
_entity_poly.pdbx_strand_id
1 'polypeptide(L)'
;MKSWWLVALCVTVLSVHALEASAGLPEFPNFPTVDDPRVVVGKSFTSVEDDDTDDDASATIKMTHMRVRSEIALRYARTAVICKVYNPGKRPKEASFNILLPETAFISGFTMTIANENYEAYVKEKEDAKKIYNDAVAQGNSAAHVAAKARDSNHFTIKFNVEGRSNATYRLRYEEFLIRRNGVYNHAINLLPGMLVPKMDVGIHIKESQKISVLRVPELRTGNEVDPTEKDPLYANAIIKRGTNEREATITFHPDLVEQKRLAQVYAEKTKLSADADFADIGYNSEEEDGKDEGLLGQFIVQYDVDQPKNGEVLVNDGYFVHFFAPSSLPPLRKHVVFVLDTSASMGGIKIKQLKKAMNAIFSELNPRDYISIIDFNTHVTVHNLQKVDMNTQGSNKNLVPPAYASPENIAAAKAIISKFRPDGGTNIYKALDEAMTLAQVFDHHQSNQTDSIQTNEVEPMIIFLTDGIPVAGETNTERIVAYISEKNSGLKPAMLFAIAFGDDADRVFLRQLALRNHGFMRHIYEAADAAIQLHHFYRQVSSPLLSDVKFVYPRRQIKEGSVSRSQFRAINHGSEVAVVGRIAEDVREITPQVRGLRGEEDGSTRLYEINSKVPVTRAKDEFLPLERLWAYLTIKQLLDKRDADVNGAGKDATDDSPEKKALSIALKYSFVTSLTSLVVVRLNKTDAADDLDVDRVDEQSFLPYKKTSSSMLKTYTGVASGGGLSVASSEGPVLFVQSTRRFTATGYGGYGGGGGVSAGGLGGSGGGSGGGGGGGGGGGGGGGGGGDGGSGGGYVPKGLGGVFKERGWSVGPASTTESYGKDYHLQAYDWTSSLYRTDSLVLQVNGTEVILKLTQDVNPPKAAGGDAECYNTTLTANEKRGVCVYITRCFAARSITANDYVNSYCDVNGYAGVCCPKTGISQ
;
A
#
# COMPACT_ATOMS: atom_id res chain seq x y z
N MET A 1 4.90 -32.99 -54.84
CA MET A 1 3.77 -33.94 -55.02
C MET A 1 2.51 -33.21 -54.54
N LYS A 2 1.47 -33.05 -55.37
CA LYS A 2 0.14 -33.75 -55.29
C LYS A 2 -0.50 -33.69 -53.87
N SER A 3 -1.75 -33.25 -53.64
CA SER A 3 -2.89 -32.83 -54.52
C SER A 3 -3.94 -32.02 -53.69
N TRP A 4 -4.47 -30.86 -54.14
CA TRP A 4 -5.88 -30.54 -54.57
C TRP A 4 -7.05 -31.22 -53.81
N TRP A 5 -8.23 -30.59 -53.55
CA TRP A 5 -9.15 -29.72 -54.36
C TRP A 5 -9.78 -28.55 -53.51
N LEU A 6 -10.13 -27.34 -54.00
CA LEU A 6 -11.23 -26.84 -54.91
C LEU A 6 -12.66 -27.07 -54.34
N VAL A 7 -13.63 -26.15 -54.17
CA VAL A 7 -14.00 -24.74 -54.58
C VAL A 7 -15.02 -24.59 -55.75
N ALA A 8 -16.25 -24.11 -55.41
CA ALA A 8 -17.29 -23.44 -56.24
C ALA A 8 -18.40 -22.87 -55.27
N LEU A 9 -19.11 -21.73 -55.37
CA LEU A 9 -19.27 -20.55 -56.28
C LEU A 9 -20.43 -20.57 -57.33
N CYS A 10 -21.09 -19.40 -57.51
CA CYS A 10 -22.15 -19.00 -58.50
C CYS A 10 -23.62 -19.46 -58.27
N VAL A 11 -24.71 -18.73 -58.63
CA VAL A 11 -24.88 -17.36 -59.22
C VAL A 11 -26.29 -16.74 -58.91
N THR A 12 -26.47 -15.45 -59.20
CA THR A 12 -27.67 -14.60 -58.97
C THR A 12 -28.66 -14.50 -60.15
N VAL A 13 -29.94 -14.15 -59.87
CA VAL A 13 -30.89 -13.48 -60.82
C VAL A 13 -31.79 -12.49 -60.04
N LEU A 14 -32.25 -11.40 -60.68
CA LEU A 14 -33.15 -10.38 -60.11
C LEU A 14 -34.58 -10.47 -60.67
N SER A 15 -35.56 -9.91 -59.95
CA SER A 15 -36.62 -9.10 -60.58
C SER A 15 -37.33 -8.16 -59.59
N VAL A 16 -37.49 -6.89 -60.02
CA VAL A 16 -38.20 -5.81 -59.31
C VAL A 16 -39.72 -5.92 -59.51
N HIS A 17 -40.53 -5.43 -58.56
CA HIS A 17 -41.65 -4.47 -58.76
C HIS A 17 -42.10 -3.88 -57.41
N ALA A 18 -42.70 -2.69 -57.42
CA ALA A 18 -43.03 -1.90 -56.23
C ALA A 18 -44.43 -1.30 -56.31
N LEU A 19 -45.02 -0.99 -55.14
CA LEU A 19 -46.10 -0.01 -54.96
C LEU A 19 -46.17 0.42 -53.48
N GLU A 20 -46.93 1.48 -53.21
CA GLU A 20 -46.70 2.39 -52.08
C GLU A 20 -47.65 2.17 -50.88
N ALA A 21 -47.16 2.46 -49.66
CA ALA A 21 -47.96 2.97 -48.55
C ALA A 21 -47.06 3.69 -47.52
N SER A 22 -47.64 4.59 -46.73
CA SER A 22 -46.91 5.48 -45.80
C SER A 22 -47.26 5.21 -44.32
N ALA A 23 -46.39 5.71 -43.44
CA ALA A 23 -46.57 6.00 -42.02
C ALA A 23 -46.42 4.85 -40.99
N GLY A 24 -46.12 5.26 -39.74
CA GLY A 24 -46.21 4.43 -38.53
C GLY A 24 -44.88 4.19 -37.81
N LEU A 25 -44.67 4.88 -36.68
CA LEU A 25 -43.80 4.38 -35.60
C LEU A 25 -44.58 3.30 -34.82
N PRO A 26 -43.96 2.22 -34.33
CA PRO A 26 -44.61 1.32 -33.39
C PRO A 26 -44.73 1.99 -32.01
N GLU A 27 -45.97 2.16 -31.52
CA GLU A 27 -46.24 2.73 -30.21
C GLU A 27 -45.97 1.74 -29.06
N PHE A 28 -45.81 2.27 -27.86
CA PHE A 28 -45.66 1.48 -26.63
C PHE A 28 -47.00 0.80 -26.25
N PRO A 29 -46.97 -0.39 -25.62
CA PRO A 29 -48.19 -1.02 -25.11
C PRO A 29 -48.80 -0.18 -23.97
N ASN A 30 -50.08 0.16 -24.10
CA ASN A 30 -50.81 0.93 -23.09
C ASN A 30 -50.96 0.17 -21.77
N PHE A 31 -50.79 0.87 -20.65
CA PHE A 31 -51.28 0.42 -19.35
C PHE A 31 -52.81 0.58 -19.28
N PRO A 32 -53.54 -0.33 -18.62
CA PRO A 32 -55.00 -0.20 -18.48
C PRO A 32 -55.37 0.99 -17.59
N THR A 33 -56.35 1.76 -18.04
CA THR A 33 -57.02 2.81 -17.25
C THR A 33 -58.14 2.22 -16.38
N VAL A 34 -58.78 3.06 -15.56
CA VAL A 34 -59.66 2.68 -14.45
C VAL A 34 -60.97 1.97 -14.86
N ASP A 35 -61.27 1.92 -16.17
CA ASP A 35 -62.60 1.54 -16.71
C ASP A 35 -62.65 0.17 -17.43
N ASP A 36 -61.72 -0.77 -17.15
CA ASP A 36 -61.82 -2.15 -17.66
C ASP A 36 -63.02 -2.89 -17.03
N PRO A 37 -63.98 -3.45 -17.81
CA PRO A 37 -65.20 -4.09 -17.29
C PRO A 37 -65.04 -5.35 -16.42
N ARG A 38 -63.83 -5.75 -16.04
CA ARG A 38 -63.57 -6.94 -15.20
C ARG A 38 -63.75 -6.70 -13.69
N VAL A 39 -64.19 -5.51 -13.28
CA VAL A 39 -64.43 -5.16 -11.87
C VAL A 39 -65.82 -5.59 -11.41
N VAL A 40 -65.89 -6.44 -10.38
CA VAL A 40 -67.12 -6.74 -9.63
C VAL A 40 -67.00 -6.16 -8.22
N VAL A 41 -67.83 -5.18 -7.88
CA VAL A 41 -67.82 -4.53 -6.56
C VAL A 41 -68.89 -5.10 -5.64
N GLY A 42 -68.46 -5.59 -4.47
CA GLY A 42 -69.16 -5.31 -3.22
C GLY A 42 -69.93 -6.45 -2.54
N LYS A 43 -69.45 -6.81 -1.34
CA LYS A 43 -70.31 -6.80 -0.14
C LYS A 43 -69.50 -6.55 1.14
N SER A 44 -70.21 -6.20 2.21
CA SER A 44 -69.70 -5.38 3.32
C SER A 44 -69.18 -6.17 4.53
N PHE A 45 -68.23 -5.57 5.25
CA PHE A 45 -67.91 -5.70 6.68
C PHE A 45 -67.96 -7.10 7.36
N THR A 46 -66.76 -7.59 7.71
CA THR A 46 -66.47 -8.14 9.04
C THR A 46 -65.06 -7.71 9.46
N SER A 47 -64.91 -7.17 10.67
CA SER A 47 -63.61 -6.85 11.26
C SER A 47 -63.03 -8.10 11.94
N VAL A 48 -61.99 -8.71 11.35
CA VAL A 48 -61.24 -9.83 11.93
C VAL A 48 -59.76 -9.62 11.62
N GLU A 49 -58.97 -9.60 12.71
CA GLU A 49 -57.51 -9.75 12.82
C GLU A 49 -56.56 -8.99 11.86
N ASP A 50 -55.71 -8.16 12.48
CA ASP A 50 -54.41 -7.75 11.93
C ASP A 50 -53.49 -8.99 11.87
N ASP A 51 -53.48 -9.69 10.73
CA ASP A 51 -52.49 -10.74 10.45
C ASP A 51 -51.13 -10.11 10.07
N ASP A 52 -50.48 -9.51 11.05
CA ASP A 52 -49.15 -8.88 10.93
C ASP A 52 -48.02 -9.94 11.10
N THR A 53 -48.21 -11.14 10.51
CA THR A 53 -47.27 -12.27 10.65
C THR A 53 -46.37 -12.49 9.41
N ASP A 54 -45.11 -12.13 9.59
CA ASP A 54 -43.88 -12.73 9.00
C ASP A 54 -43.89 -13.27 7.55
N ASP A 55 -43.81 -12.37 6.56
CA ASP A 55 -43.27 -12.70 5.22
C ASP A 55 -42.36 -11.61 4.59
N ASP A 56 -41.92 -10.59 5.36
CA ASP A 56 -40.93 -9.57 4.91
C ASP A 56 -39.45 -9.99 5.22
N ALA A 57 -39.25 -11.14 5.87
CA ALA A 57 -37.94 -11.57 6.41
C ALA A 57 -36.88 -11.86 5.32
N SER A 58 -37.31 -12.27 4.12
CA SER A 58 -36.43 -12.77 3.05
C SER A 58 -35.89 -11.69 2.11
N ALA A 59 -36.35 -10.44 2.22
CA ALA A 59 -35.97 -9.36 1.30
C ALA A 59 -34.49 -8.94 1.46
N THR A 60 -33.61 -9.40 0.57
CA THR A 60 -32.20 -8.97 0.50
C THR A 60 -32.03 -7.70 -0.34
N ILE A 61 -31.14 -6.81 0.09
CA ILE A 61 -30.73 -5.63 -0.69
C ILE A 61 -30.02 -6.11 -1.96
N LYS A 62 -30.33 -5.51 -3.11
CA LYS A 62 -29.80 -5.91 -4.41
C LYS A 62 -28.94 -4.81 -5.02
N MET A 63 -27.72 -5.14 -5.46
CA MET A 63 -26.93 -4.27 -6.31
C MET A 63 -27.51 -4.30 -7.73
N THR A 64 -27.99 -3.16 -8.22
CA THR A 64 -28.59 -3.04 -9.55
C THR A 64 -27.57 -2.64 -10.60
N HIS A 65 -26.57 -1.84 -10.20
CA HIS A 65 -25.51 -1.33 -11.05
C HIS A 65 -24.17 -1.33 -10.30
N MET A 66 -23.09 -1.68 -11.00
CA MET A 66 -21.70 -1.47 -10.57
C MET A 66 -20.94 -0.88 -11.75
N ARG A 67 -20.26 0.25 -11.53
CA ARG A 67 -19.50 0.96 -12.54
C ARG A 67 -18.14 1.36 -11.99
N VAL A 68 -17.08 0.94 -12.67
CA VAL A 68 -15.72 1.38 -12.41
C VAL A 68 -15.22 2.22 -13.57
N ARG A 69 -14.69 3.40 -13.26
CA ARG A 69 -14.09 4.33 -14.21
C ARG A 69 -12.69 4.71 -13.71
N SER A 70 -11.64 4.46 -14.50
CA SER A 70 -10.27 4.83 -14.15
C SER A 70 -9.64 5.70 -15.23
N GLU A 71 -9.13 6.85 -14.82
CA GLU A 71 -8.40 7.80 -15.67
C GLU A 71 -6.91 7.76 -15.30
N ILE A 72 -6.10 7.11 -16.13
CA ILE A 72 -4.66 6.95 -15.96
C ILE A 72 -3.93 7.99 -16.82
N ALA A 73 -3.25 8.93 -16.19
CA ALA A 73 -2.43 9.93 -16.88
C ALA A 73 -1.04 10.04 -16.25
N LEU A 74 0.01 9.89 -17.05
CA LEU A 74 1.41 9.91 -16.59
C LEU A 74 1.67 8.92 -15.44
N ARG A 75 1.27 7.65 -15.61
CA ARG A 75 1.28 6.58 -14.61
C ARG A 75 0.45 6.88 -13.34
N TYR A 76 -0.28 7.99 -13.27
CA TYR A 76 -1.14 8.36 -12.14
C TYR A 76 -2.59 7.97 -12.44
N ALA A 77 -3.08 6.93 -11.77
CA ALA A 77 -4.44 6.42 -11.93
C ALA A 77 -5.39 7.10 -10.95
N ARG A 78 -6.57 7.51 -11.45
CA ARG A 78 -7.66 8.09 -10.66
C ARG A 78 -8.93 7.27 -10.90
N THR A 79 -9.27 6.40 -9.95
CA THR A 79 -10.37 5.45 -10.08
C THR A 79 -11.59 5.87 -9.27
N ALA A 80 -12.76 5.86 -9.89
CA ALA A 80 -14.06 5.93 -9.23
C ALA A 80 -14.77 4.57 -9.31
N VAL A 81 -15.27 4.09 -8.18
CA VAL A 81 -16.18 2.95 -8.09
C VAL A 81 -17.55 3.47 -7.66
N ILE A 82 -18.55 3.31 -8.51
CA ILE A 82 -19.93 3.74 -8.31
C ILE A 82 -20.81 2.49 -8.31
N CYS A 83 -21.62 2.25 -7.27
CA CYS A 83 -22.67 1.25 -7.36
C CYS A 83 -24.02 1.82 -6.89
N LYS A 84 -25.11 1.29 -7.49
CA LYS A 84 -26.50 1.61 -7.11
C LYS A 84 -27.11 0.36 -6.48
N VAL A 85 -27.65 0.45 -5.27
CA VAL A 85 -28.36 -0.63 -4.56
C VAL A 85 -29.82 -0.26 -4.31
N TYR A 86 -30.67 -1.28 -4.25
CA TYR A 86 -32.11 -1.17 -3.96
C TYR A 86 -32.49 -2.07 -2.79
N ASN A 87 -33.25 -1.55 -1.82
CA ASN A 87 -33.87 -2.36 -0.76
C ASN A 87 -35.31 -2.73 -1.18
N PRO A 88 -35.61 -4.00 -1.54
CA PRO A 88 -36.97 -4.41 -1.91
C PRO A 88 -37.91 -4.63 -0.72
N GLY A 89 -37.40 -4.70 0.51
CA GLY A 89 -38.20 -4.93 1.71
C GLY A 89 -39.08 -3.73 2.10
N LYS A 90 -40.09 -3.96 2.94
CA LYS A 90 -40.94 -2.87 3.46
C LYS A 90 -40.21 -2.05 4.52
N ARG A 91 -39.34 -2.68 5.31
CA ARG A 91 -38.59 -2.06 6.42
C ARG A 91 -37.17 -1.59 6.00
N PRO A 92 -36.58 -0.58 6.68
CA PRO A 92 -35.17 -0.21 6.47
C PRO A 92 -34.23 -1.38 6.79
N LYS A 93 -33.13 -1.50 6.06
CA LYS A 93 -32.17 -2.61 6.22
C LYS A 93 -30.73 -2.13 6.06
N GLU A 94 -29.82 -2.68 6.85
CA GLU A 94 -28.40 -2.34 6.77
C GLU A 94 -27.80 -2.90 5.45
N ALA A 95 -27.15 -2.02 4.70
CA ALA A 95 -26.22 -2.38 3.62
C ALA A 95 -24.78 -2.24 4.14
N SER A 96 -23.96 -3.26 3.88
CA SER A 96 -22.51 -3.17 4.02
C SER A 96 -21.90 -3.04 2.62
N PHE A 97 -21.02 -2.06 2.43
CA PHE A 97 -20.25 -1.88 1.21
C PHE A 97 -18.77 -2.11 1.51
N ASN A 98 -18.17 -3.08 0.82
CA ASN A 98 -16.78 -3.49 0.99
C ASN A 98 -16.03 -3.31 -0.33
N ILE A 99 -14.89 -2.60 -0.31
CA ILE A 99 -13.92 -2.58 -1.41
C ILE A 99 -12.54 -2.99 -0.88
N LEU A 100 -11.86 -3.88 -1.61
CA LEU A 100 -10.41 -4.06 -1.50
C LEU A 100 -9.70 -3.08 -2.45
N LEU A 101 -8.94 -2.15 -1.90
CA LEU A 101 -8.13 -1.18 -2.65
C LEU A 101 -6.74 -1.74 -2.96
N PRO A 102 -6.02 -1.18 -3.95
CA PRO A 102 -4.57 -1.37 -4.05
C PRO A 102 -3.85 -0.83 -2.80
N GLU A 103 -2.82 -1.53 -2.29
CA GLU A 103 -2.00 -1.05 -1.15
C GLU A 103 -1.37 0.34 -1.39
N THR A 104 -1.13 0.65 -2.67
CA THR A 104 -0.60 1.92 -3.15
C THR A 104 -1.61 3.06 -3.03
N ALA A 105 -2.91 2.80 -3.16
CA ALA A 105 -3.91 3.85 -3.30
C ALA A 105 -4.06 4.74 -2.05
N PHE A 106 -4.54 5.97 -2.28
CA PHE A 106 -5.17 6.81 -1.25
C PHE A 106 -6.60 7.14 -1.70
N ILE A 107 -7.57 7.00 -0.79
CA ILE A 107 -8.95 7.47 -1.03
C ILE A 107 -8.92 8.99 -1.12
N SER A 108 -9.63 9.56 -2.11
CA SER A 108 -9.70 11.02 -2.36
C SER A 108 -11.13 11.59 -2.39
N GLY A 109 -12.10 10.79 -1.96
CA GLY A 109 -13.46 11.24 -1.68
C GLY A 109 -14.45 10.08 -1.65
N PHE A 110 -15.50 10.24 -0.86
CA PHE A 110 -16.64 9.34 -0.84
C PHE A 110 -17.91 10.17 -0.82
N THR A 111 -18.88 9.84 -1.68
CA THR A 111 -20.21 10.47 -1.69
C THR A 111 -21.28 9.39 -1.72
N MET A 112 -22.31 9.54 -0.90
CA MET A 112 -23.44 8.62 -0.79
C MET A 112 -24.75 9.38 -0.90
N THR A 113 -25.70 8.83 -1.64
CA THR A 113 -27.06 9.35 -1.81
C THR A 113 -28.03 8.27 -1.32
N ILE A 114 -28.88 8.58 -0.34
CA ILE A 114 -29.94 7.67 0.17
C ILE A 114 -31.25 8.43 0.10
N ALA A 115 -32.29 7.88 -0.55
CA ALA A 115 -33.62 8.50 -0.63
C ALA A 115 -33.58 10.01 -1.06
N ASN A 116 -32.74 10.32 -2.05
CA ASN A 116 -32.43 11.66 -2.57
C ASN A 116 -31.71 12.62 -1.60
N GLU A 117 -31.30 12.19 -0.40
CA GLU A 117 -30.43 12.97 0.48
C GLU A 117 -28.96 12.64 0.24
N ASN A 118 -28.15 13.68 0.05
CA ASN A 118 -26.71 13.57 -0.23
C ASN A 118 -25.87 13.72 1.05
N TYR A 119 -24.91 12.81 1.18
CA TYR A 119 -23.91 12.73 2.22
C TYR A 119 -22.53 12.81 1.54
N GLU A 120 -21.84 13.94 1.70
CA GLU A 120 -20.46 14.08 1.25
C GLU A 120 -19.52 13.80 2.42
N ALA A 121 -18.47 13.02 2.17
CA ALA A 121 -17.46 12.70 3.16
C ALA A 121 -16.20 13.55 2.98
N TYR A 122 -15.80 14.20 4.06
CA TYR A 122 -14.60 15.05 4.10
C TYR A 122 -13.48 14.39 4.90
N VAL A 123 -12.24 14.75 4.59
CA VAL A 123 -11.06 14.22 5.26
C VAL A 123 -10.66 15.13 6.42
N LYS A 124 -10.36 14.52 7.57
CA LYS A 124 -9.83 15.19 8.77
C LYS A 124 -8.57 14.49 9.26
N GLU A 125 -7.87 15.14 10.19
CA GLU A 125 -6.93 14.47 11.09
C GLU A 125 -7.67 13.35 11.84
N LYS A 126 -6.96 12.27 12.16
CA LYS A 126 -7.56 11.01 12.62
C LYS A 126 -8.26 11.14 13.98
N GLU A 127 -7.66 11.92 14.86
CA GLU A 127 -8.14 12.24 16.21
C GLU A 127 -9.40 13.11 16.14
N ASP A 128 -9.39 14.14 15.30
CA ASP A 128 -10.55 15.00 14.98
C ASP A 128 -11.70 14.19 14.37
N ALA A 129 -11.40 13.29 13.42
CA ALA A 129 -12.39 12.42 12.79
C ALA A 129 -13.10 11.52 13.81
N LYS A 130 -12.33 10.89 14.71
CA LYS A 130 -12.86 10.07 15.81
C LYS A 130 -13.72 10.90 16.77
N LYS A 131 -13.29 12.13 17.08
CA LYS A 131 -14.08 13.03 17.93
C LYS A 131 -15.42 13.40 17.29
N ILE A 132 -15.41 13.87 16.03
CA ILE A 132 -16.64 14.28 15.31
C ILE A 132 -17.63 13.11 15.22
N TYR A 133 -17.14 11.89 14.98
CA TYR A 133 -17.98 10.70 15.02
C TYR A 133 -18.59 10.44 16.40
N ASN A 134 -17.78 10.43 17.46
CA ASN A 134 -18.25 10.23 18.83
C ASN A 134 -19.30 11.28 19.24
N ASP A 135 -19.04 12.56 18.93
CA ASP A 135 -19.95 13.67 19.21
C ASP A 135 -21.28 13.52 18.43
N ALA A 136 -21.24 13.06 17.18
CA ALA A 136 -22.43 12.84 16.36
C ALA A 136 -23.27 11.63 16.83
N VAL A 137 -22.61 10.52 17.21
CA VAL A 137 -23.27 9.33 17.79
C VAL A 137 -23.91 9.67 19.14
N ALA A 138 -23.23 10.45 20.00
CA ALA A 138 -23.78 10.92 21.27
C ALA A 138 -25.00 11.85 21.09
N GLN A 139 -25.11 12.53 19.96
CA GLN A 139 -26.28 13.35 19.57
C GLN A 139 -27.39 12.54 18.88
N GLY A 140 -27.23 11.22 18.70
CA GLY A 140 -28.20 10.36 18.01
C GLY A 140 -28.24 10.55 16.49
N ASN A 141 -27.26 11.22 15.90
CA ASN A 141 -27.19 11.40 14.45
C ASN A 141 -26.61 10.16 13.76
N SER A 142 -27.13 9.85 12.57
CA SER A 142 -26.57 8.79 11.70
C SER A 142 -25.21 9.22 11.13
N ALA A 143 -24.14 8.85 11.83
CA ALA A 143 -22.75 9.08 11.41
C ALA A 143 -22.08 7.77 11.02
N ALA A 144 -21.27 7.80 9.95
CA ALA A 144 -20.42 6.67 9.55
C ALA A 144 -18.94 7.03 9.76
N HIS A 145 -18.28 6.30 10.66
CA HIS A 145 -16.83 6.39 10.86
C HIS A 145 -16.12 5.47 9.89
N VAL A 146 -15.21 6.02 9.08
CA VAL A 146 -14.48 5.25 8.07
C VAL A 146 -12.98 5.39 8.32
N ALA A 147 -12.52 4.69 9.36
CA ALA A 147 -11.10 4.50 9.62
C ALA A 147 -10.59 3.22 8.95
N ALA A 148 -9.63 3.37 8.04
CA ALA A 148 -8.81 2.25 7.60
C ALA A 148 -8.06 1.67 8.81
N LYS A 149 -8.19 0.37 9.06
CA LYS A 149 -7.43 -0.32 10.11
C LYS A 149 -5.94 -0.19 9.82
N ALA A 150 -5.13 0.04 10.85
CA ALA A 150 -3.68 0.25 10.68
C ALA A 150 -2.93 -1.00 10.19
N ARG A 151 -3.50 -2.20 10.36
CA ARG A 151 -2.96 -3.47 9.83
C ARG A 151 -3.49 -3.82 8.44
N ASP A 152 -4.73 -3.41 8.12
CA ASP A 152 -5.52 -3.89 6.97
C ASP A 152 -5.96 -2.70 6.09
N SER A 153 -5.06 -1.74 5.85
CA SER A 153 -5.40 -0.39 5.37
C SER A 153 -5.93 -0.31 3.93
N ASN A 154 -5.91 -1.44 3.21
CA ASN A 154 -6.49 -1.61 1.88
C ASN A 154 -7.98 -1.99 1.90
N HIS A 155 -8.54 -2.43 3.03
CA HIS A 155 -9.96 -2.75 3.15
C HIS A 155 -10.79 -1.52 3.53
N PHE A 156 -11.78 -1.20 2.69
CA PHE A 156 -12.71 -0.10 2.89
C PHE A 156 -14.13 -0.65 3.10
N THR A 157 -14.60 -0.63 4.35
CA THR A 157 -15.95 -1.07 4.74
C THR A 157 -16.76 0.12 5.25
N ILE A 158 -17.98 0.29 4.73
CA ILE A 158 -19.00 1.22 5.26
C ILE A 158 -20.30 0.46 5.47
N LYS A 159 -20.95 0.69 6.61
CA LYS A 159 -22.30 0.19 6.95
C LYS A 159 -23.27 1.36 7.03
N PHE A 160 -24.45 1.24 6.43
CA PHE A 160 -25.50 2.27 6.42
C PHE A 160 -26.88 1.65 6.19
N ASN A 161 -27.94 2.27 6.72
CA ASN A 161 -29.31 1.80 6.49
C ASN A 161 -29.86 2.33 5.17
N VAL A 162 -30.50 1.45 4.40
CA VAL A 162 -31.27 1.80 3.20
C VAL A 162 -32.75 1.66 3.51
N GLU A 163 -33.50 2.74 3.37
CA GLU A 163 -34.95 2.80 3.60
C GLU A 163 -35.71 1.75 2.77
N GLY A 164 -36.85 1.30 3.31
CA GLY A 164 -37.72 0.33 2.63
C GLY A 164 -38.17 0.84 1.27
N ARG A 165 -38.14 -0.02 0.25
CA ARG A 165 -38.45 0.31 -1.17
C ARG A 165 -37.62 1.47 -1.75
N SER A 166 -36.46 1.78 -1.19
CA SER A 166 -35.62 2.90 -1.61
C SER A 166 -34.33 2.46 -2.31
N ASN A 167 -33.74 3.40 -3.05
CA ASN A 167 -32.42 3.27 -3.65
C ASN A 167 -31.37 4.00 -2.81
N ALA A 168 -30.15 3.45 -2.80
CA ALA A 168 -28.95 4.17 -2.42
C ALA A 168 -27.90 4.08 -3.53
N THR A 169 -27.19 5.19 -3.77
CA THR A 169 -26.04 5.24 -4.68
C THR A 169 -24.81 5.65 -3.88
N TYR A 170 -23.70 4.95 -4.06
CA TYR A 170 -22.44 5.31 -3.42
C TYR A 170 -21.32 5.35 -4.45
N ARG A 171 -20.40 6.30 -4.26
CA ARG A 171 -19.26 6.58 -5.13
C ARG A 171 -18.01 6.77 -4.27
N LEU A 172 -17.08 5.82 -4.37
CA LEU A 172 -15.72 5.97 -3.83
C LEU A 172 -14.79 6.48 -4.93
N ARG A 173 -13.88 7.40 -4.60
CA ARG A 173 -12.73 7.77 -5.44
C ARG A 173 -11.43 7.42 -4.73
N TYR A 174 -10.48 6.83 -5.44
CA TYR A 174 -9.13 6.60 -4.97
C TYR A 174 -8.11 6.87 -6.08
N GLU A 175 -6.89 7.23 -5.69
CA GLU A 175 -5.82 7.63 -6.61
C GLU A 175 -4.52 6.93 -6.23
N GLU A 176 -3.77 6.48 -7.24
CA GLU A 176 -2.50 5.78 -7.07
C GLU A 176 -1.48 6.17 -8.13
N PHE A 177 -0.20 6.00 -7.82
CA PHE A 177 0.89 6.04 -8.79
C PHE A 177 1.31 4.60 -9.12
N LEU A 178 1.22 4.23 -10.39
CA LEU A 178 1.53 2.90 -10.89
C LEU A 178 3.05 2.69 -10.93
N ILE A 179 3.54 1.69 -10.21
CA ILE A 179 4.96 1.41 -10.08
C ILE A 179 5.37 0.42 -11.16
N ARG A 180 6.31 0.79 -12.03
CA ARG A 180 6.89 -0.12 -13.03
C ARG A 180 7.66 -1.25 -12.34
N ARG A 181 7.30 -2.51 -12.63
CA ARG A 181 7.97 -3.71 -12.14
C ARG A 181 8.18 -4.68 -13.30
N ASN A 182 9.33 -5.36 -13.34
CA ASN A 182 9.64 -6.37 -14.36
C ASN A 182 9.40 -5.91 -15.82
N GLY A 183 9.46 -4.60 -16.08
CA GLY A 183 9.25 -3.98 -17.40
C GLY A 183 7.85 -3.41 -17.66
N VAL A 184 6.88 -3.54 -16.76
CA VAL A 184 5.47 -3.17 -17.00
C VAL A 184 4.83 -2.46 -15.80
N TYR A 185 3.74 -1.72 -16.07
CA TYR A 185 2.81 -1.20 -15.07
C TYR A 185 1.58 -2.10 -15.00
N ASN A 186 1.15 -2.44 -13.79
CA ASN A 186 -0.10 -3.15 -13.52
C ASN A 186 -1.07 -2.17 -12.84
N HIS A 187 -2.21 -1.87 -13.48
CA HIS A 187 -3.34 -1.25 -12.81
C HIS A 187 -4.35 -2.34 -12.47
N ALA A 188 -4.51 -2.62 -11.17
CA ALA A 188 -5.32 -3.70 -10.65
C ALA A 188 -6.58 -3.17 -9.96
N ILE A 189 -7.74 -3.70 -10.37
CA ILE A 189 -9.06 -3.31 -9.85
C ILE A 189 -9.72 -4.57 -9.28
N ASN A 190 -10.00 -4.57 -7.98
CA ASN A 190 -10.70 -5.69 -7.34
C ASN A 190 -12.22 -5.56 -7.55
N LEU A 191 -12.80 -6.53 -8.25
CA LEU A 191 -14.22 -6.60 -8.60
C LEU A 191 -14.92 -7.62 -7.67
N LEU A 192 -15.30 -7.14 -6.49
CA LEU A 192 -15.87 -7.96 -5.42
C LEU A 192 -17.29 -7.45 -5.04
N PRO A 193 -18.29 -7.52 -5.95
CA PRO A 193 -19.64 -7.01 -5.65
C PRO A 193 -20.40 -7.86 -4.62
N GLY A 194 -19.98 -9.11 -4.36
CA GLY A 194 -20.61 -10.03 -3.41
C GLY A 194 -21.94 -10.62 -3.87
N MET A 195 -22.47 -10.15 -5.00
CA MET A 195 -23.65 -10.67 -5.68
C MET A 195 -23.60 -10.33 -7.18
N LEU A 196 -24.33 -11.08 -8.02
CA LEU A 196 -24.49 -10.75 -9.43
C LEU A 196 -25.10 -9.37 -9.61
N VAL A 197 -24.56 -8.61 -10.57
CA VAL A 197 -24.96 -7.22 -10.84
C VAL A 197 -25.59 -7.13 -12.24
N PRO A 198 -26.88 -6.78 -12.38
CA PRO A 198 -27.59 -6.73 -13.66
C PRO A 198 -26.93 -5.83 -14.72
N LYS A 199 -26.24 -4.76 -14.30
CA LYS A 199 -25.46 -3.90 -15.17
C LYS A 199 -24.08 -3.61 -14.55
N MET A 200 -23.05 -4.20 -15.15
CA MET A 200 -21.68 -4.02 -14.73
C MET A 200 -20.86 -3.37 -15.84
N ASP A 201 -20.30 -2.18 -15.57
CA ASP A 201 -19.49 -1.42 -16.53
C ASP A 201 -18.08 -1.16 -15.97
N VAL A 202 -17.03 -1.65 -16.63
CA VAL A 202 -15.64 -1.30 -16.30
C VAL A 202 -15.03 -0.57 -17.49
N GLY A 203 -14.60 0.68 -17.29
CA GLY A 203 -13.96 1.49 -18.32
C GLY A 203 -12.69 2.15 -17.80
N ILE A 204 -11.58 1.99 -18.52
CA ILE A 204 -10.27 2.53 -18.15
C ILE A 204 -9.73 3.31 -19.35
N HIS A 205 -9.38 4.57 -19.15
CA HIS A 205 -8.68 5.38 -20.13
C HIS A 205 -7.22 5.58 -19.68
N ILE A 206 -6.29 5.45 -20.62
CA ILE A 206 -4.85 5.64 -20.44
C ILE A 206 -4.43 6.77 -21.38
N LYS A 207 -3.68 7.74 -20.86
CA LYS A 207 -3.14 8.87 -21.61
C LYS A 207 -1.71 9.20 -21.16
N GLU A 208 -0.75 8.88 -22.01
CA GLU A 208 0.67 8.99 -21.70
C GLU A 208 1.40 10.07 -22.51
N SER A 209 2.52 10.53 -21.96
CA SER A 209 3.45 11.44 -22.64
C SER A 209 4.18 10.76 -23.81
N GLN A 210 4.48 9.48 -23.65
CA GLN A 210 5.12 8.60 -24.62
C GLN A 210 4.10 7.62 -25.24
N LYS A 211 4.49 6.90 -26.29
CA LYS A 211 3.63 5.86 -26.88
C LYS A 211 3.44 4.71 -25.90
N ILE A 212 2.25 4.10 -25.91
CA ILE A 212 1.95 2.88 -25.16
C ILE A 212 2.52 1.68 -25.94
N SER A 213 3.69 1.19 -25.53
CA SER A 213 4.43 0.13 -26.23
C SER A 213 3.74 -1.23 -26.04
N VAL A 214 3.49 -1.61 -24.78
CA VAL A 214 2.74 -2.82 -24.39
C VAL A 214 1.35 -2.43 -23.91
N LEU A 215 0.32 -3.19 -24.25
CA LEU A 215 -1.01 -3.10 -23.63
C LEU A 215 -1.74 -4.45 -23.76
N ARG A 216 -2.11 -5.06 -22.62
CA ARG A 216 -2.90 -6.29 -22.55
C ARG A 216 -3.80 -6.34 -21.32
N VAL A 217 -4.82 -7.18 -21.38
CA VAL A 217 -5.72 -7.50 -20.25
C VAL A 217 -5.63 -9.01 -20.02
N PRO A 218 -4.90 -9.47 -19.00
CA PRO A 218 -4.92 -10.87 -18.57
C PRO A 218 -6.30 -11.31 -18.06
N GLU A 219 -6.51 -12.62 -17.89
CA GLU A 219 -7.65 -13.14 -17.15
C GLU A 219 -7.78 -12.57 -15.73
N LEU A 220 -9.01 -12.58 -15.20
CA LEU A 220 -9.27 -12.20 -13.81
C LEU A 220 -8.63 -13.22 -12.85
N ARG A 221 -8.10 -12.69 -11.73
CA ARG A 221 -7.26 -13.40 -10.75
C ARG A 221 -7.89 -13.43 -9.36
N THR A 222 -7.41 -14.31 -8.47
CA THR A 222 -7.87 -14.40 -7.07
C THR A 222 -7.30 -13.33 -6.14
N GLY A 223 -6.63 -12.30 -6.67
CA GLY A 223 -6.14 -11.12 -5.93
C GLY A 223 -4.89 -11.36 -5.08
N ASN A 224 -4.71 -12.58 -4.55
CA ASN A 224 -3.48 -13.03 -3.90
C ASN A 224 -2.41 -13.50 -4.91
N GLU A 225 -2.80 -13.76 -6.16
CA GLU A 225 -1.90 -14.22 -7.22
C GLU A 225 -0.84 -13.18 -7.62
N VAL A 226 0.36 -13.66 -7.97
CA VAL A 226 1.48 -12.82 -8.42
C VAL A 226 1.19 -11.99 -9.69
N ASP A 227 1.86 -10.83 -9.78
CA ASP A 227 1.91 -9.92 -10.94
C ASP A 227 1.96 -10.68 -12.30
N PRO A 228 1.01 -10.45 -13.25
CA PRO A 228 0.90 -11.22 -14.50
C PRO A 228 2.14 -11.22 -15.39
N THR A 229 2.39 -12.37 -16.03
CA THR A 229 3.49 -12.56 -16.99
C THR A 229 3.00 -12.49 -18.45
N GLU A 230 3.93 -12.68 -19.39
CA GLU A 230 3.63 -12.75 -20.82
C GLU A 230 2.97 -14.06 -21.27
N LYS A 231 2.93 -15.06 -20.37
CA LYS A 231 2.39 -16.41 -20.64
C LYS A 231 0.96 -16.57 -20.14
N ASP A 232 0.47 -15.62 -19.34
CA ASP A 232 -0.87 -15.66 -18.78
C ASP A 232 -1.93 -15.46 -19.87
N PRO A 233 -3.06 -16.19 -19.82
CA PRO A 233 -4.12 -16.07 -20.81
C PRO A 233 -4.72 -14.66 -20.82
N LEU A 234 -5.10 -14.20 -22.02
CA LEU A 234 -5.71 -12.88 -22.22
C LEU A 234 -7.23 -12.96 -22.16
N TYR A 235 -7.86 -11.99 -21.51
CA TYR A 235 -9.29 -11.95 -21.34
C TYR A 235 -9.99 -11.44 -22.62
N ALA A 236 -10.43 -12.38 -23.47
CA ALA A 236 -10.93 -12.12 -24.81
C ALA A 236 -12.13 -11.14 -24.91
N ASN A 237 -12.91 -10.99 -23.84
CA ASN A 237 -14.09 -10.12 -23.81
C ASN A 237 -13.77 -8.67 -23.39
N ALA A 238 -12.51 -8.32 -23.10
CA ALA A 238 -12.11 -6.93 -22.87
C ALA A 238 -11.81 -6.22 -24.20
N ILE A 239 -12.61 -5.20 -24.54
CA ILE A 239 -12.46 -4.43 -25.77
C ILE A 239 -11.40 -3.36 -25.55
N ILE A 240 -10.29 -3.42 -26.30
CA ILE A 240 -9.21 -2.44 -26.29
C ILE A 240 -9.29 -1.55 -27.54
N LYS A 241 -9.36 -0.23 -27.36
CA LYS A 241 -9.34 0.78 -28.43
C LYS A 241 -8.14 1.71 -28.24
N ARG A 242 -7.14 1.64 -29.11
CA ARG A 242 -6.00 2.58 -29.12
C ARG A 242 -6.36 3.87 -29.88
N GLY A 243 -5.88 5.01 -29.39
CA GLY A 243 -6.00 6.31 -30.04
C GLY A 243 -5.05 6.47 -31.22
N THR A 244 -5.33 7.43 -32.09
CA THR A 244 -4.61 7.63 -33.38
C THR A 244 -3.13 8.02 -33.24
N ASN A 245 -2.71 8.46 -32.07
CA ASN A 245 -1.33 8.83 -31.73
C ASN A 245 -0.56 7.73 -30.97
N GLU A 246 -1.20 6.59 -30.67
CA GLU A 246 -0.70 5.47 -29.85
C GLU A 246 -0.31 5.84 -28.40
N ARG A 247 -0.61 7.07 -27.95
CA ARG A 247 -0.39 7.56 -26.57
C ARG A 247 -1.64 7.46 -25.69
N GLU A 248 -2.79 7.31 -26.34
CA GLU A 248 -4.09 7.16 -25.68
C GLU A 248 -4.64 5.74 -25.93
N ALA A 249 -5.32 5.16 -24.93
CA ALA A 249 -6.04 3.91 -25.08
C ALA A 249 -7.27 3.87 -24.16
N THR A 250 -8.34 3.22 -24.59
CA THR A 250 -9.53 2.99 -23.79
C THR A 250 -9.85 1.50 -23.78
N ILE A 251 -9.91 0.93 -22.58
CA ILE A 251 -10.25 -0.47 -22.30
C ILE A 251 -11.67 -0.47 -21.73
N THR A 252 -12.55 -1.32 -22.28
CA THR A 252 -13.92 -1.48 -21.75
C THR A 252 -14.28 -2.94 -21.60
N PHE A 253 -14.84 -3.28 -20.44
CA PHE A 253 -15.27 -4.62 -20.04
C PHE A 253 -16.68 -4.54 -19.44
N HIS A 254 -17.61 -5.33 -19.97
CA HIS A 254 -19.02 -5.32 -19.57
C HIS A 254 -19.52 -6.77 -19.43
N PRO A 255 -19.27 -7.45 -18.28
CA PRO A 255 -19.70 -8.84 -18.11
C PRO A 255 -21.20 -8.90 -17.86
N ASP A 256 -21.93 -9.67 -18.66
CA ASP A 256 -23.33 -9.98 -18.41
C ASP A 256 -23.50 -10.99 -17.25
N LEU A 257 -24.76 -11.29 -16.88
CA LEU A 257 -25.08 -12.19 -15.77
C LEU A 257 -24.63 -13.66 -16.02
N VAL A 258 -24.38 -14.06 -17.27
CA VAL A 258 -23.88 -15.41 -17.60
C VAL A 258 -22.36 -15.44 -17.45
N GLU A 259 -21.66 -14.44 -17.98
CA GLU A 259 -20.21 -14.31 -17.83
C GLU A 259 -19.81 -14.06 -16.37
N GLN A 260 -20.59 -13.29 -15.60
CA GLN A 260 -20.38 -13.13 -14.16
C GLN A 260 -20.46 -14.46 -13.41
N LYS A 261 -21.44 -15.33 -13.73
CA LYS A 261 -21.53 -16.68 -13.16
C LYS A 261 -20.36 -17.56 -13.57
N ARG A 262 -19.96 -17.53 -14.84
CA ARG A 262 -18.81 -18.29 -15.35
C ARG A 262 -17.50 -17.86 -14.68
N LEU A 263 -17.30 -16.56 -14.46
CA LEU A 263 -16.14 -16.02 -13.77
C LEU A 263 -16.11 -16.43 -12.29
N ALA A 264 -17.25 -16.37 -11.59
CA ALA A 264 -17.33 -16.84 -10.20
C ALA A 264 -17.02 -18.34 -10.07
N GLN A 265 -17.48 -19.17 -11.01
CA GLN A 265 -17.14 -20.61 -11.04
C GLN A 265 -15.65 -20.84 -11.27
N VAL A 266 -15.04 -20.20 -12.28
CA VAL A 266 -13.60 -20.28 -12.54
C VAL A 266 -12.78 -19.76 -11.36
N TYR A 267 -13.25 -18.73 -10.65
CA TYR A 267 -12.63 -18.23 -9.43
C TYR A 267 -12.65 -19.31 -8.34
N ALA A 268 -13.83 -19.86 -8.03
CA ALA A 268 -13.98 -20.90 -7.00
C ALA A 268 -13.15 -22.15 -7.30
N GLU A 269 -13.05 -22.55 -8.58
CA GLU A 269 -12.17 -23.65 -9.03
C GLU A 269 -10.69 -23.29 -8.86
N LYS A 270 -10.23 -22.12 -9.30
CA LYS A 270 -8.84 -21.64 -9.10
C LYS A 270 -8.48 -21.56 -7.61
N THR A 271 -9.39 -21.10 -6.76
CA THR A 271 -9.21 -21.07 -5.30
C THR A 271 -9.08 -22.47 -4.72
N LYS A 272 -9.97 -23.40 -5.10
CA LYS A 272 -9.88 -24.81 -4.67
C LYS A 272 -8.59 -25.48 -5.14
N LEU A 273 -8.13 -25.22 -6.37
CA LEU A 273 -6.84 -25.71 -6.89
C LEU A 273 -5.61 -25.08 -6.22
N SER A 274 -5.77 -23.94 -5.53
CA SER A 274 -4.70 -23.34 -4.73
C SER A 274 -4.56 -23.98 -3.33
N ALA A 275 -5.50 -24.84 -2.94
CA ALA A 275 -5.30 -25.89 -1.94
C ALA A 275 -4.91 -27.19 -2.68
N ASP A 276 -3.61 -27.51 -2.66
CA ASP A 276 -3.00 -28.46 -3.61
C ASP A 276 -3.51 -29.92 -3.46
N ALA A 277 -3.30 -30.77 -4.47
CA ALA A 277 -3.78 -32.16 -4.41
C ALA A 277 -3.02 -33.02 -3.37
N ASP A 278 -1.83 -32.60 -2.96
CA ASP A 278 -1.04 -33.19 -1.86
C ASP A 278 -1.58 -32.82 -0.45
N PHE A 279 -2.65 -32.01 -0.35
CA PHE A 279 -3.12 -31.38 0.90
C PHE A 279 -4.12 -32.25 1.70
N ALA A 280 -4.55 -33.39 1.16
CA ALA A 280 -5.60 -34.25 1.73
C ALA A 280 -5.24 -34.95 3.07
N ASP A 281 -3.97 -34.92 3.49
CA ASP A 281 -3.48 -35.59 4.71
C ASP A 281 -3.36 -34.64 5.93
N ILE A 282 -3.76 -33.36 5.79
CA ILE A 282 -3.59 -32.33 6.83
C ILE A 282 -4.90 -31.60 7.20
N GLY A 283 -5.94 -32.38 7.53
CA GLY A 283 -6.88 -32.11 8.62
C GLY A 283 -7.82 -30.90 8.56
N TYR A 284 -7.65 -29.96 7.63
CA TYR A 284 -8.55 -28.83 7.42
C TYR A 284 -9.79 -29.28 6.62
N ASN A 285 -10.73 -29.92 7.32
CA ASN A 285 -12.11 -29.99 6.84
C ASN A 285 -12.69 -28.58 6.80
N SER A 286 -12.63 -27.92 5.65
CA SER A 286 -13.47 -26.74 5.36
C SER A 286 -14.91 -27.19 5.06
N GLU A 287 -15.51 -27.90 6.01
CA GLU A 287 -16.93 -28.29 6.04
C GLU A 287 -17.77 -27.20 6.74
N GLU A 288 -17.49 -25.93 6.42
CA GLU A 288 -18.30 -24.80 6.87
C GLU A 288 -19.11 -24.21 5.69
N GLU A 289 -20.39 -24.59 5.67
CA GLU A 289 -21.55 -23.99 5.00
C GLU A 289 -21.63 -23.92 3.45
N ASP A 290 -22.67 -24.56 2.90
CA ASP A 290 -23.21 -24.31 1.55
C ASP A 290 -23.76 -22.86 1.44
N GLY A 291 -22.85 -21.89 1.21
CA GLY A 291 -23.04 -20.46 1.52
C GLY A 291 -23.26 -19.46 0.38
N LYS A 292 -23.49 -19.88 -0.87
CA LYS A 292 -23.76 -19.02 -2.06
C LYS A 292 -22.67 -18.00 -2.48
N ASP A 293 -21.61 -18.47 -3.13
CA ASP A 293 -20.64 -17.64 -3.86
C ASP A 293 -21.18 -16.98 -5.17
N GLU A 294 -22.41 -16.46 -5.17
CA GLU A 294 -23.07 -15.90 -6.38
C GLU A 294 -22.59 -14.49 -6.76
N GLY A 295 -21.31 -14.12 -6.59
CA GLY A 295 -20.88 -12.74 -6.90
C GLY A 295 -19.44 -12.33 -6.66
N LEU A 296 -18.48 -13.26 -6.67
CA LEU A 296 -17.07 -12.92 -6.63
C LEU A 296 -16.48 -12.99 -8.04
N LEU A 297 -15.91 -11.88 -8.55
CA LEU A 297 -15.34 -11.84 -9.92
C LEU A 297 -13.81 -11.73 -9.91
N GLY A 298 -13.23 -11.21 -8.83
CA GLY A 298 -11.79 -11.17 -8.61
C GLY A 298 -11.11 -9.92 -9.14
N GLN A 299 -9.80 -9.99 -9.32
CA GLN A 299 -8.98 -8.86 -9.72
C GLN A 299 -8.88 -8.74 -11.24
N PHE A 300 -9.37 -7.64 -11.78
CA PHE A 300 -9.24 -7.25 -13.19
C PHE A 300 -8.00 -6.37 -13.35
N ILE A 301 -7.08 -6.76 -14.23
CA ILE A 301 -5.79 -6.10 -14.40
C ILE A 301 -5.65 -5.57 -15.83
N VAL A 302 -5.26 -4.30 -15.97
CA VAL A 302 -4.70 -3.77 -17.22
C VAL A 302 -3.20 -3.65 -17.05
N GLN A 303 -2.46 -4.33 -17.93
CA GLN A 303 -1.00 -4.34 -17.93
C GLN A 303 -0.48 -3.60 -19.18
N TYR A 304 0.36 -2.60 -18.98
CA TYR A 304 0.90 -1.77 -20.08
C TYR A 304 2.35 -1.34 -19.81
N ASP A 305 3.00 -0.81 -20.84
CA ASP A 305 4.29 -0.09 -20.73
C ASP A 305 4.32 1.05 -21.76
N VAL A 306 5.30 1.93 -21.66
CA VAL A 306 5.52 3.03 -22.60
C VAL A 306 6.89 2.96 -23.27
N ASP A 307 7.05 3.60 -24.42
CA ASP A 307 8.36 3.85 -25.03
C ASP A 307 9.26 4.62 -24.05
N GLN A 308 10.38 4.02 -23.64
CA GLN A 308 11.27 4.56 -22.60
C GLN A 308 12.36 5.47 -23.20
N PRO A 309 12.37 6.80 -22.94
CA PRO A 309 13.37 7.69 -23.50
C PRO A 309 14.75 7.47 -22.87
N LYS A 310 15.80 7.36 -23.69
CA LYS A 310 17.17 7.01 -23.26
C LYS A 310 17.75 7.89 -22.14
N ASN A 311 17.34 9.16 -22.10
CA ASN A 311 17.83 10.17 -21.15
C ASN A 311 16.80 10.46 -20.03
N GLY A 312 15.76 9.65 -19.89
CA GLY A 312 14.58 9.98 -19.09
C GLY A 312 13.68 11.03 -19.74
N GLU A 313 12.62 11.38 -19.03
CA GLU A 313 11.63 12.37 -19.43
C GLU A 313 11.39 13.36 -18.29
N VAL A 314 11.31 14.65 -18.60
CA VAL A 314 10.93 15.69 -17.64
C VAL A 314 9.71 16.43 -18.17
N LEU A 315 8.61 16.36 -17.43
CA LEU A 315 7.35 17.02 -17.76
C LEU A 315 7.09 18.16 -16.78
N VAL A 316 6.55 19.27 -17.29
CA VAL A 316 6.27 20.49 -16.52
C VAL A 316 4.87 20.98 -16.85
N ASN A 317 4.07 21.25 -15.82
CA ASN A 317 2.70 21.77 -15.91
C ASN A 317 2.40 22.65 -14.69
N ASP A 318 1.82 23.83 -14.89
CA ASP A 318 1.41 24.77 -13.81
C ASP A 318 2.49 25.00 -12.71
N GLY A 319 3.78 25.03 -13.11
CA GLY A 319 4.91 25.19 -12.17
C GLY A 319 5.24 23.98 -11.30
N TYR A 320 4.60 22.82 -11.52
CA TYR A 320 5.00 21.52 -10.98
C TYR A 320 5.79 20.73 -12.03
N PHE A 321 6.65 19.81 -11.60
CA PHE A 321 7.35 18.89 -12.50
C PHE A 321 7.33 17.45 -12.02
N VAL A 322 7.47 16.52 -12.97
CA VAL A 322 7.87 15.12 -12.75
C VAL A 322 9.02 14.77 -13.69
N HIS A 323 9.98 14.00 -13.18
CA HIS A 323 11.12 13.46 -13.92
C HIS A 323 11.05 11.94 -13.84
N PHE A 324 10.65 11.29 -14.93
CA PHE A 324 10.63 9.84 -15.08
C PHE A 324 11.97 9.36 -15.62
N PHE A 325 12.53 8.30 -15.03
CA PHE A 325 13.81 7.74 -15.47
C PHE A 325 13.85 6.21 -15.31
N ALA A 326 13.91 5.52 -16.44
CA ALA A 326 13.98 4.06 -16.55
C ALA A 326 15.00 3.65 -17.62
N PRO A 327 16.32 3.64 -17.30
CA PRO A 327 17.34 3.19 -18.24
C PRO A 327 17.11 1.73 -18.61
N SER A 328 17.05 1.42 -19.91
CA SER A 328 16.74 0.08 -20.42
C SER A 328 17.92 -0.60 -21.13
N SER A 329 18.82 0.18 -21.73
CA SER A 329 19.91 -0.29 -22.60
C SER A 329 21.30 -0.16 -21.96
N LEU A 330 21.43 -0.51 -20.68
CA LEU A 330 22.71 -0.56 -19.97
C LEU A 330 23.03 -2.01 -19.56
N PRO A 331 24.30 -2.42 -19.52
CA PRO A 331 24.68 -3.71 -18.96
C PRO A 331 24.45 -3.70 -17.44
N PRO A 332 23.99 -4.81 -16.83
CA PRO A 332 23.87 -4.91 -15.38
C PRO A 332 25.22 -4.80 -14.66
N LEU A 333 25.23 -4.09 -13.54
CA LEU A 333 26.29 -4.11 -12.55
C LEU A 333 26.37 -5.51 -11.90
N ARG A 334 27.60 -5.98 -11.65
CA ARG A 334 27.83 -7.18 -10.81
C ARG A 334 27.36 -6.90 -9.39
N LYS A 335 26.72 -7.87 -8.76
CA LYS A 335 26.30 -7.79 -7.36
C LYS A 335 26.95 -8.87 -6.50
N HIS A 336 27.08 -8.58 -5.21
CA HIS A 336 27.22 -9.60 -4.18
C HIS A 336 25.88 -9.69 -3.45
N VAL A 337 25.20 -10.84 -3.59
CA VAL A 337 23.94 -11.09 -2.90
C VAL A 337 24.15 -12.04 -1.72
N VAL A 338 23.83 -11.56 -0.53
CA VAL A 338 23.75 -12.35 0.70
C VAL A 338 22.29 -12.71 0.93
N PHE A 339 21.97 -14.00 0.79
CA PHE A 339 20.66 -14.54 1.17
C PHE A 339 20.70 -14.91 2.65
N VAL A 340 19.82 -14.31 3.45
CA VAL A 340 19.72 -14.52 4.90
C VAL A 340 18.35 -15.12 5.17
N LEU A 341 18.32 -16.42 5.46
CA LEU A 341 17.13 -17.26 5.31
C LEU A 341 16.78 -17.96 6.62
N ASP A 342 15.54 -17.75 7.06
CA ASP A 342 15.02 -18.31 8.30
C ASP A 342 14.81 -19.83 8.21
N THR A 343 15.27 -20.52 9.25
CA THR A 343 15.13 -21.97 9.47
C THR A 343 14.62 -22.28 10.88
N SER A 344 13.98 -21.32 11.54
CA SER A 344 13.30 -21.51 12.82
C SER A 344 12.12 -22.49 12.72
N ALA A 345 11.59 -22.92 13.87
CA ALA A 345 10.51 -23.91 13.91
C ALA A 345 9.19 -23.46 13.25
N SER A 346 8.91 -22.15 13.19
CA SER A 346 7.70 -21.57 12.56
C SER A 346 7.66 -21.79 11.05
N MET A 347 8.82 -21.84 10.39
CA MET A 347 8.98 -22.17 8.97
C MET A 347 8.55 -23.61 8.61
N GLY A 348 8.00 -24.37 9.56
CA GLY A 348 7.48 -25.73 9.41
C GLY A 348 6.53 -25.95 8.22
N GLY A 349 6.36 -27.23 7.86
CA GLY A 349 5.36 -27.66 6.88
C GLY A 349 5.58 -27.09 5.48
N ILE A 350 4.77 -26.10 5.09
CA ILE A 350 4.69 -25.56 3.73
C ILE A 350 5.69 -24.41 3.50
N LYS A 351 5.92 -23.53 4.48
CA LYS A 351 6.83 -22.37 4.34
C LYS A 351 8.24 -22.77 3.89
N ILE A 352 8.88 -23.72 4.59
CA ILE A 352 10.20 -24.22 4.19
C ILE A 352 10.19 -24.96 2.83
N LYS A 353 9.12 -25.66 2.45
CA LYS A 353 8.99 -26.29 1.12
C LYS A 353 8.97 -25.22 0.02
N GLN A 354 8.20 -24.15 0.22
CA GLN A 354 8.06 -23.05 -0.71
C GLN A 354 9.33 -22.20 -0.80
N LEU A 355 10.01 -21.93 0.32
CA LEU A 355 11.34 -21.32 0.34
C LEU A 355 12.33 -22.13 -0.50
N LYS A 356 12.42 -23.45 -0.29
CA LYS A 356 13.28 -24.33 -1.09
C LYS A 356 12.94 -24.30 -2.57
N LYS A 357 11.64 -24.28 -2.92
CA LYS A 357 11.15 -24.17 -4.32
C LYS A 357 11.57 -22.84 -4.96
N ALA A 358 11.38 -21.72 -4.26
CA ALA A 358 11.77 -20.37 -4.71
C ALA A 358 13.29 -20.23 -4.88
N MET A 359 14.07 -20.62 -3.88
CA MET A 359 15.54 -20.49 -3.91
C MET A 359 16.17 -21.33 -5.04
N ASN A 360 15.61 -22.52 -5.33
CA ASN A 360 16.04 -23.31 -6.49
C ASN A 360 15.82 -22.60 -7.84
N ALA A 361 14.73 -21.84 -7.98
CA ALA A 361 14.47 -21.01 -9.16
C ALA A 361 15.42 -19.80 -9.21
N ILE A 362 15.49 -19.03 -8.12
CA ILE A 362 16.35 -17.84 -7.97
C ILE A 362 17.82 -18.14 -8.27
N PHE A 363 18.36 -19.23 -7.74
CA PHE A 363 19.74 -19.65 -8.02
C PHE A 363 19.99 -20.06 -9.48
N SER A 364 18.94 -20.32 -10.26
CA SER A 364 19.04 -20.62 -11.70
C SER A 364 19.06 -19.37 -12.58
N GLU A 365 18.77 -18.19 -12.01
CA GLU A 365 18.75 -16.88 -12.70
C GLU A 365 19.89 -15.95 -12.25
N LEU A 366 20.78 -16.39 -11.36
CA LEU A 366 21.99 -15.64 -11.00
C LEU A 366 22.93 -15.51 -12.20
N ASN A 367 23.51 -14.32 -12.40
CA ASN A 367 24.50 -14.13 -13.45
C ASN A 367 25.82 -14.78 -12.98
N PRO A 368 26.52 -15.61 -13.79
CA PRO A 368 27.78 -16.23 -13.40
C PRO A 368 28.91 -15.25 -13.00
N ARG A 369 28.78 -13.95 -13.32
CA ARG A 369 29.68 -12.87 -12.89
C ARG A 369 29.35 -12.28 -11.50
N ASP A 370 28.22 -12.65 -10.90
CA ASP A 370 27.82 -12.24 -9.55
C ASP A 370 28.50 -13.10 -8.47
N TYR A 371 28.46 -12.61 -7.23
CA TYR A 371 28.83 -13.36 -6.05
C TYR A 371 27.61 -13.68 -5.18
N ILE A 372 27.65 -14.83 -4.53
CA ILE A 372 26.61 -15.35 -3.63
C ILE A 372 27.21 -15.72 -2.27
N SER A 373 26.46 -15.39 -1.21
CA SER A 373 26.61 -15.96 0.13
C SER A 373 25.24 -16.41 0.65
N ILE A 374 25.23 -17.45 1.48
CA ILE A 374 24.01 -17.96 2.12
C ILE A 374 24.24 -18.02 3.62
N ILE A 375 23.31 -17.45 4.37
CA ILE A 375 23.20 -17.56 5.82
C ILE A 375 21.89 -18.28 6.13
N ASP A 376 22.02 -19.44 6.77
CA ASP A 376 20.95 -20.16 7.46
C ASP A 376 20.89 -19.60 8.90
N PHE A 377 19.71 -19.27 9.41
CA PHE A 377 19.56 -18.86 10.80
C PHE A 377 18.29 -19.37 11.49
N ASN A 378 18.49 -19.79 12.74
CA ASN A 378 17.45 -20.02 13.72
C ASN A 378 17.92 -19.45 15.08
N THR A 379 17.93 -20.22 16.17
CA THR A 379 18.66 -19.87 17.41
C THR A 379 20.14 -19.58 17.12
N HIS A 380 20.72 -20.36 16.20
CA HIS A 380 22.10 -20.28 15.74
C HIS A 380 22.18 -19.63 14.36
N VAL A 381 23.37 -19.23 13.93
CA VAL A 381 23.61 -18.60 12.61
C VAL A 381 24.74 -19.35 11.92
N THR A 382 24.49 -19.83 10.71
CA THR A 382 25.43 -20.63 9.90
C THR A 382 25.72 -19.93 8.58
N VAL A 383 26.96 -19.46 8.40
CA VAL A 383 27.45 -18.93 7.12
C VAL A 383 27.96 -20.10 6.27
N HIS A 384 27.35 -20.34 5.12
CA HIS A 384 27.66 -21.50 4.28
C HIS A 384 28.82 -21.26 3.31
N ASN A 385 29.81 -22.15 3.34
CA ASN A 385 30.94 -22.15 2.41
C ASN A 385 30.66 -23.01 1.17
N LEU A 386 30.30 -22.37 0.05
CA LEU A 386 29.98 -23.05 -1.20
C LEU A 386 31.19 -23.74 -1.86
N GLN A 387 32.41 -23.32 -1.52
CA GLN A 387 33.66 -23.88 -2.06
C GLN A 387 34.14 -25.14 -1.31
N LYS A 388 33.49 -25.52 -0.21
CA LYS A 388 33.87 -26.68 0.63
C LYS A 388 32.63 -27.44 1.13
N VAL A 389 31.95 -28.10 0.20
CA VAL A 389 30.64 -28.76 0.41
C VAL A 389 30.68 -29.91 1.44
N ASP A 390 31.84 -30.56 1.61
CA ASP A 390 31.96 -31.85 2.33
C ASP A 390 32.51 -31.78 3.77
N MET A 391 32.58 -30.59 4.39
CA MET A 391 33.11 -30.44 5.76
C MET A 391 32.18 -29.64 6.68
N ASN A 392 31.61 -30.32 7.67
CA ASN A 392 30.93 -29.69 8.81
C ASN A 392 31.94 -28.93 9.70
N THR A 393 32.27 -27.68 9.36
CA THR A 393 33.10 -26.82 10.21
C THR A 393 32.30 -26.27 11.41
N GLN A 394 31.87 -27.15 12.31
CA GLN A 394 31.70 -26.79 13.71
C GLN A 394 33.09 -26.57 14.31
N GLY A 395 33.63 -25.35 14.16
CA GLY A 395 34.99 -25.01 14.56
C GLY A 395 35.12 -23.53 14.91
N SER A 396 35.60 -23.26 16.12
CA SER A 396 35.63 -21.93 16.76
C SER A 396 36.70 -20.95 16.23
N ASN A 397 37.17 -21.13 15.00
CA ASN A 397 38.15 -20.24 14.36
C ASN A 397 37.46 -19.25 13.40
N LYS A 398 37.76 -17.95 13.57
CA LYS A 398 37.23 -16.83 12.78
C LYS A 398 37.77 -16.74 11.34
N ASN A 399 37.87 -17.87 10.65
CA ASN A 399 38.19 -17.89 9.22
C ASN A 399 36.93 -17.51 8.45
N LEU A 400 36.79 -16.20 8.17
CA LEU A 400 35.68 -15.64 7.42
C LEU A 400 35.45 -16.42 6.11
N VAL A 401 34.20 -16.79 5.85
CA VAL A 401 33.83 -17.51 4.61
C VAL A 401 33.92 -16.52 3.43
N PRO A 402 34.79 -16.76 2.43
CA PRO A 402 34.86 -15.89 1.27
C PRO A 402 33.59 -16.05 0.43
N PRO A 403 32.97 -14.96 -0.06
CA PRO A 403 31.88 -15.05 -1.02
C PRO A 403 32.30 -15.80 -2.29
N ALA A 404 31.40 -16.62 -2.83
CA ALA A 404 31.68 -17.46 -3.99
C ALA A 404 31.04 -16.87 -5.25
N TYR A 405 31.70 -17.00 -6.41
CA TYR A 405 31.08 -16.71 -7.70
C TYR A 405 29.84 -17.59 -7.91
N ALA A 406 28.83 -17.08 -8.62
CA ALA A 406 27.66 -17.85 -9.06
C ALA A 406 27.98 -18.83 -10.23
N SER A 407 29.09 -19.55 -10.15
CA SER A 407 29.47 -20.59 -11.12
C SER A 407 28.54 -21.82 -10.99
N PRO A 408 28.39 -22.65 -12.04
CA PRO A 408 27.50 -23.82 -12.01
C PRO A 408 27.74 -24.76 -10.82
N GLU A 409 29.00 -24.90 -10.38
CA GLU A 409 29.42 -25.74 -9.25
C GLU A 409 28.97 -25.14 -7.92
N ASN A 410 29.19 -23.83 -7.71
CA ASN A 410 28.74 -23.12 -6.50
C ASN A 410 27.21 -23.01 -6.44
N ILE A 411 26.53 -22.92 -7.59
CA ILE A 411 25.07 -22.98 -7.70
C ILE A 411 24.55 -24.39 -7.38
N ALA A 412 25.22 -25.45 -7.82
CA ALA A 412 24.89 -26.82 -7.40
C ALA A 412 25.10 -27.03 -5.89
N ALA A 413 26.20 -26.51 -5.32
CA ALA A 413 26.46 -26.50 -3.89
C ALA A 413 25.37 -25.74 -3.10
N ALA A 414 24.99 -24.55 -3.57
CA ALA A 414 23.92 -23.74 -2.99
C ALA A 414 22.58 -24.49 -2.94
N LYS A 415 22.18 -25.14 -4.05
CA LYS A 415 20.97 -25.98 -4.10
C LYS A 415 21.05 -27.20 -3.17
N ALA A 416 22.23 -27.84 -3.08
CA ALA A 416 22.50 -28.97 -2.19
C ALA A 416 22.56 -28.60 -0.70
N ILE A 417 22.72 -27.31 -0.36
CA ILE A 417 22.63 -26.78 1.00
C ILE A 417 21.18 -26.43 1.34
N ILE A 418 20.49 -25.67 0.49
CA ILE A 418 19.07 -25.32 0.69
C ILE A 418 18.19 -26.57 0.79
N SER A 419 18.47 -27.64 0.03
CA SER A 419 17.71 -28.90 0.14
C SER A 419 17.78 -29.52 1.54
N LYS A 420 18.89 -29.33 2.27
CA LYS A 420 19.16 -29.88 3.60
C LYS A 420 18.56 -29.06 4.76
N PHE A 421 18.13 -27.81 4.55
CA PHE A 421 17.53 -26.96 5.59
C PHE A 421 16.40 -27.67 6.34
N ARG A 422 16.32 -27.49 7.66
CA ARG A 422 15.27 -28.06 8.53
C ARG A 422 14.74 -26.97 9.47
N PRO A 423 13.41 -26.83 9.63
CA PRO A 423 12.83 -25.92 10.60
C PRO A 423 13.08 -26.47 12.03
N ASP A 424 13.83 -25.73 12.84
CA ASP A 424 14.18 -26.05 14.23
C ASP A 424 14.60 -24.79 15.00
N GLY A 425 14.43 -24.76 16.31
CA GLY A 425 14.84 -23.63 17.16
C GLY A 425 14.01 -22.35 17.02
N GLY A 426 14.50 -21.27 17.66
CA GLY A 426 13.93 -19.92 17.60
C GLY A 426 14.57 -19.06 16.50
N THR A 427 14.55 -17.74 16.66
CA THR A 427 14.78 -16.79 15.55
C THR A 427 15.75 -15.67 15.96
N ASN A 428 17.03 -15.78 15.56
CA ASN A 428 18.13 -14.89 15.95
C ASN A 428 18.46 -13.84 14.87
N ILE A 429 17.49 -12.97 14.59
CA ILE A 429 17.56 -11.96 13.51
C ILE A 429 18.78 -11.06 13.67
N TYR A 430 19.07 -10.61 14.90
CA TYR A 430 20.23 -9.75 15.19
C TYR A 430 21.54 -10.35 14.66
N LYS A 431 21.84 -11.60 15.03
CA LYS A 431 23.14 -12.19 14.68
C LYS A 431 23.21 -12.58 13.19
N ALA A 432 22.07 -12.93 12.59
CA ALA A 432 21.99 -13.21 11.16
C ALA A 432 22.30 -11.97 10.30
N LEU A 433 21.72 -10.82 10.67
CA LEU A 433 21.97 -9.54 9.99
C LEU A 433 23.36 -8.97 10.28
N ASP A 434 23.88 -9.17 11.49
CA ASP A 434 25.26 -8.80 11.85
C ASP A 434 26.29 -9.50 10.94
N GLU A 435 26.19 -10.83 10.78
CA GLU A 435 27.06 -11.56 9.84
C GLU A 435 26.81 -11.16 8.38
N ALA A 436 25.56 -10.93 7.97
CA ALA A 436 25.23 -10.49 6.61
C ALA A 436 25.90 -9.16 6.24
N MET A 437 25.87 -8.18 7.14
CA MET A 437 26.57 -6.89 6.97
C MET A 437 28.09 -7.08 6.91
N THR A 438 28.67 -7.98 7.72
CA THR A 438 30.10 -8.30 7.65
C THR A 438 30.48 -8.84 6.27
N LEU A 439 29.73 -9.82 5.73
CA LEU A 439 30.00 -10.41 4.42
C LEU A 439 29.85 -9.38 3.28
N ALA A 440 28.83 -8.53 3.34
CA ALA A 440 28.58 -7.51 2.33
C ALA A 440 29.69 -6.43 2.26
N GLN A 441 30.35 -6.14 3.38
CA GLN A 441 31.40 -5.12 3.49
C GLN A 441 32.79 -5.62 3.10
N VAL A 442 33.07 -6.91 3.27
CA VAL A 442 34.42 -7.49 3.10
C VAL A 442 34.97 -7.38 1.66
N PHE A 443 34.10 -7.27 0.65
CA PHE A 443 34.54 -7.08 -0.74
C PHE A 443 35.34 -5.80 -0.98
N ASP A 444 35.09 -4.75 -0.19
CA ASP A 444 35.70 -3.43 -0.36
C ASP A 444 37.20 -3.43 -0.02
N HIS A 445 37.61 -4.23 0.97
CA HIS A 445 38.99 -4.28 1.46
C HIS A 445 39.92 -5.24 0.72
N HIS A 446 39.40 -6.22 -0.01
CA HIS A 446 40.27 -7.20 -0.70
C HIS A 446 40.84 -6.72 -2.05
N GLN A 447 40.35 -5.61 -2.61
CA GLN A 447 40.88 -5.03 -3.86
C GLN A 447 41.78 -3.79 -3.67
N SER A 448 41.64 -3.04 -2.57
CA SER A 448 42.33 -1.75 -2.38
C SER A 448 43.87 -1.82 -2.30
N ASN A 449 44.44 -3.02 -2.24
CA ASN A 449 45.88 -3.26 -2.23
C ASN A 449 46.53 -3.37 -3.64
N GLN A 450 45.82 -3.06 -4.74
CA GLN A 450 46.39 -3.00 -6.09
C GLN A 450 46.15 -1.66 -6.81
N THR A 451 47.09 -0.73 -6.59
CA THR A 451 47.59 0.30 -7.53
C THR A 451 46.61 1.23 -8.27
N ASP A 452 46.62 2.50 -7.84
CA ASP A 452 46.40 3.75 -8.61
C ASP A 452 45.88 3.62 -10.05
N SER A 453 44.62 3.24 -10.20
CA SER A 453 43.88 3.36 -11.46
C SER A 453 42.39 3.57 -11.20
N ILE A 454 41.73 4.36 -12.05
CA ILE A 454 40.32 4.74 -11.91
C ILE A 454 39.43 3.64 -12.52
N GLN A 455 39.68 2.39 -12.11
CA GLN A 455 38.96 1.18 -12.54
C GLN A 455 38.71 0.28 -11.33
N THR A 456 37.78 0.69 -10.47
CA THR A 456 37.31 -0.17 -9.38
C THR A 456 36.57 -1.37 -9.96
N ASN A 457 37.01 -2.58 -9.59
CA ASN A 457 36.37 -3.84 -9.99
C ASN A 457 35.16 -4.12 -9.06
N GLU A 458 34.32 -3.10 -8.92
CA GLU A 458 33.29 -2.96 -7.89
C GLU A 458 32.10 -3.92 -8.08
N VAL A 459 31.56 -4.36 -6.94
CA VAL A 459 30.29 -5.09 -6.84
C VAL A 459 29.29 -4.26 -6.06
N GLU A 460 28.00 -4.38 -6.36
CA GLU A 460 26.92 -3.79 -5.55
C GLU A 460 26.52 -4.74 -4.41
N PRO A 461 26.66 -4.35 -3.13
CA PRO A 461 26.27 -5.19 -2.00
C PRO A 461 24.74 -5.20 -1.80
N MET A 462 24.19 -6.41 -1.71
CA MET A 462 22.75 -6.67 -1.59
C MET A 462 22.49 -7.73 -0.52
N ILE A 463 21.58 -7.45 0.41
CA ILE A 463 21.12 -8.39 1.42
C ILE A 463 19.63 -8.66 1.14
N ILE A 464 19.28 -9.93 0.99
CA ILE A 464 17.89 -10.38 0.91
C ILE A 464 17.63 -11.17 2.19
N PHE A 465 16.87 -10.55 3.09
CA PHE A 465 16.52 -11.09 4.40
C PHE A 465 15.09 -11.61 4.39
N LEU A 466 14.87 -12.85 4.80
CA LEU A 466 13.56 -13.50 4.86
C LEU A 466 13.34 -14.10 6.25
N THR A 467 12.16 -13.85 6.81
CA THR A 467 11.68 -14.43 8.09
C THR A 467 10.16 -14.52 8.08
N ASP A 468 9.61 -15.47 8.84
CA ASP A 468 8.17 -15.62 9.07
C ASP A 468 7.71 -15.20 10.47
N GLY A 469 8.61 -14.64 11.29
CA GLY A 469 8.33 -14.37 12.70
C GLY A 469 9.01 -13.13 13.28
N ILE A 470 9.20 -13.17 14.59
CA ILE A 470 9.75 -12.08 15.42
C ILE A 470 11.08 -12.52 16.05
N PRO A 471 11.99 -11.59 16.43
CA PRO A 471 13.26 -11.98 17.05
C PRO A 471 13.02 -12.52 18.47
N VAL A 472 13.29 -13.82 18.68
CA VAL A 472 13.13 -14.51 19.98
C VAL A 472 14.44 -15.05 20.57
N ALA A 473 15.55 -14.94 19.83
CA ALA A 473 16.88 -15.36 20.27
C ALA A 473 17.93 -14.28 20.01
N GLY A 474 18.96 -14.21 20.86
CA GLY A 474 19.98 -13.15 20.79
C GLY A 474 19.44 -11.82 21.34
N GLU A 475 19.67 -10.74 20.60
CA GLU A 475 18.98 -9.46 20.85
C GLU A 475 17.58 -9.52 20.25
N THR A 476 16.58 -9.13 21.04
CA THR A 476 15.14 -9.23 20.70
C THR A 476 14.44 -7.87 20.65
N ASN A 477 15.07 -6.80 21.14
CA ASN A 477 14.53 -5.45 21.00
C ASN A 477 14.72 -4.96 19.56
N THR A 478 13.62 -4.85 18.82
CA THR A 478 13.58 -4.48 17.40
C THR A 478 14.20 -3.11 17.12
N GLU A 479 13.97 -2.11 17.98
CA GLU A 479 14.56 -0.77 17.86
C GLU A 479 16.11 -0.82 17.92
N ARG A 480 16.68 -1.60 18.86
CA ARG A 480 18.13 -1.79 18.98
C ARG A 480 18.71 -2.54 17.78
N ILE A 481 18.02 -3.56 17.24
CA ILE A 481 18.44 -4.26 16.02
C ILE A 481 18.46 -3.28 14.84
N VAL A 482 17.38 -2.51 14.64
CA VAL A 482 17.29 -1.53 13.55
C VAL A 482 18.37 -0.46 13.67
N ALA A 483 18.62 0.07 14.87
CA ALA A 483 19.67 1.05 15.12
C ALA A 483 21.06 0.49 14.77
N TYR A 484 21.43 -0.64 15.38
CA TYR A 484 22.76 -1.26 15.21
C TYR A 484 23.05 -1.64 13.75
N ILE A 485 22.08 -2.27 13.06
CA ILE A 485 22.26 -2.67 11.67
C ILE A 485 22.33 -1.46 10.73
N SER A 486 21.57 -0.39 11.00
CA SER A 486 21.67 0.87 10.24
C SER A 486 23.02 1.57 10.44
N GLU A 487 23.51 1.63 11.67
CA GLU A 487 24.81 2.22 12.01
C GLU A 487 25.94 1.43 11.36
N LYS A 488 25.95 0.11 11.51
CA LYS A 488 26.93 -0.78 10.87
C LYS A 488 26.94 -0.63 9.35
N ASN A 489 25.80 -0.39 8.72
CA ASN A 489 25.69 -0.19 7.28
C ASN A 489 26.07 1.22 6.79
N SER A 490 26.38 2.19 7.67
CA SER A 490 26.62 3.60 7.30
C SER A 490 28.00 3.89 6.66
N GLY A 491 28.58 2.92 5.94
CA GLY A 491 29.87 3.03 5.26
C GLY A 491 29.82 3.74 3.90
N LEU A 492 30.97 3.78 3.20
CA LEU A 492 31.08 4.41 1.87
C LEU A 492 30.20 3.74 0.80
N LYS A 493 30.05 2.40 0.87
CA LYS A 493 29.22 1.62 -0.03
C LYS A 493 28.17 0.81 0.75
N PRO A 494 27.06 1.44 1.18
CA PRO A 494 26.05 0.80 2.02
C PRO A 494 25.28 -0.28 1.23
N ALA A 495 25.04 -1.42 1.88
CA ALA A 495 24.28 -2.53 1.33
C ALA A 495 22.78 -2.18 1.22
N MET A 496 22.14 -2.62 0.14
CA MET A 496 20.68 -2.61 0.03
C MET A 496 20.11 -3.81 0.78
N LEU A 497 19.45 -3.58 1.93
CA LEU A 497 18.72 -4.61 2.66
C LEU A 497 17.26 -4.60 2.21
N PHE A 498 16.85 -5.63 1.48
CA PHE A 498 15.45 -5.90 1.17
C PHE A 498 14.92 -6.97 2.13
N ALA A 499 13.82 -6.66 2.82
CA ALA A 499 13.21 -7.56 3.79
C ALA A 499 11.99 -8.27 3.18
N ILE A 500 11.83 -9.55 3.51
CA ILE A 500 10.70 -10.38 3.11
C ILE A 500 10.00 -10.86 4.38
N ALA A 501 8.76 -10.42 4.58
CA ALA A 501 7.86 -10.94 5.59
C ALA A 501 7.06 -12.10 4.97
N PHE A 502 7.30 -13.32 5.41
CA PHE A 502 6.58 -14.51 4.93
C PHE A 502 5.43 -14.81 5.90
N GLY A 503 4.18 -14.66 5.46
CA GLY A 503 3.01 -14.81 6.31
C GLY A 503 2.74 -13.60 7.22
N ASP A 504 1.67 -13.70 8.00
CA ASP A 504 1.16 -12.61 8.84
C ASP A 504 1.70 -12.62 10.28
N ASP A 505 2.42 -13.68 10.68
CA ASP A 505 3.13 -13.79 11.97
C ASP A 505 4.40 -12.92 12.05
N ALA A 506 4.98 -12.56 10.90
CA ALA A 506 6.17 -11.73 10.81
C ALA A 506 5.89 -10.26 11.20
N ASP A 507 6.78 -9.62 11.97
CA ASP A 507 6.62 -8.18 12.29
C ASP A 507 6.91 -7.29 11.08
N ARG A 508 5.86 -7.11 10.26
CA ARG A 508 5.86 -6.25 9.06
C ARG A 508 6.19 -4.78 9.38
N VAL A 509 6.05 -4.31 10.63
CA VAL A 509 6.44 -2.96 11.03
C VAL A 509 7.96 -2.92 11.18
N PHE A 510 8.55 -3.71 12.07
CA PHE A 510 10.00 -3.84 12.25
C PHE A 510 10.74 -4.07 10.92
N LEU A 511 10.25 -5.01 10.10
CA LEU A 511 10.86 -5.33 8.80
C LEU A 511 10.79 -4.16 7.80
N ARG A 512 9.73 -3.34 7.85
CA ARG A 512 9.62 -2.10 7.07
C ARG A 512 10.64 -1.06 7.55
N GLN A 513 10.75 -0.83 8.86
CA GLN A 513 11.70 0.15 9.42
C GLN A 513 13.15 -0.22 9.08
N LEU A 514 13.50 -1.51 9.27
CA LEU A 514 14.81 -2.08 8.97
C LEU A 514 15.19 -1.83 7.50
N ALA A 515 14.32 -2.19 6.55
CA ALA A 515 14.61 -2.05 5.13
C ALA A 515 14.67 -0.60 4.65
N LEU A 516 13.77 0.27 5.13
CA LEU A 516 13.74 1.69 4.75
C LEU A 516 15.02 2.43 5.17
N ARG A 517 15.56 2.15 6.37
CA ARG A 517 16.83 2.73 6.84
C ARG A 517 18.05 2.18 6.12
N ASN A 518 17.96 0.98 5.55
CA ASN A 518 19.03 0.27 4.85
C ASN A 518 18.82 0.27 3.31
N HIS A 519 18.32 1.39 2.79
CA HIS A 519 18.14 1.73 1.38
C HIS A 519 17.21 0.84 0.52
N GLY A 520 16.66 -0.24 1.08
CA GLY A 520 15.75 -1.16 0.39
C GLY A 520 14.27 -0.90 0.69
N PHE A 521 13.48 -1.96 0.69
CA PHE A 521 12.06 -1.98 1.02
C PHE A 521 11.66 -3.35 1.58
N MET A 522 10.50 -3.43 2.23
CA MET A 522 9.90 -4.69 2.71
C MET A 522 8.82 -5.18 1.73
N ARG A 523 8.78 -6.49 1.47
CA ARG A 523 7.73 -7.19 0.73
C ARG A 523 7.05 -8.22 1.63
N HIS A 524 5.73 -8.18 1.73
CA HIS A 524 4.92 -9.27 2.28
C HIS A 524 4.73 -10.37 1.23
N ILE A 525 4.71 -11.63 1.68
CA ILE A 525 4.48 -12.83 0.89
C ILE A 525 3.40 -13.64 1.59
N TYR A 526 2.28 -13.90 0.91
CA TYR A 526 1.15 -14.62 1.49
C TYR A 526 1.41 -16.13 1.52
N GLU A 527 0.94 -16.84 2.56
CA GLU A 527 1.07 -18.29 2.71
C GLU A 527 0.06 -19.07 1.83
N ALA A 528 0.16 -18.89 0.51
CA ALA A 528 -0.63 -19.56 -0.52
C ALA A 528 0.26 -20.42 -1.43
N ALA A 529 -0.31 -21.31 -2.25
CA ALA A 529 0.44 -22.22 -3.12
C ALA A 529 1.44 -21.53 -4.08
N ASP A 530 1.19 -20.26 -4.43
CA ASP A 530 2.02 -19.45 -5.32
C ASP A 530 3.14 -18.65 -4.60
N ALA A 531 3.27 -18.73 -3.27
CA ALA A 531 4.28 -17.99 -2.49
C ALA A 531 5.72 -18.15 -3.04
N ALA A 532 6.03 -19.34 -3.57
CA ALA A 532 7.33 -19.60 -4.20
C ALA A 532 7.56 -18.78 -5.49
N ILE A 533 6.47 -18.42 -6.19
CA ILE A 533 6.47 -17.55 -7.36
C ILE A 533 6.48 -16.07 -6.92
N GLN A 534 5.76 -15.72 -5.84
CA GLN A 534 5.83 -14.38 -5.23
C GLN A 534 7.28 -14.02 -4.84
N LEU A 535 7.98 -14.93 -4.16
CA LEU A 535 9.41 -14.81 -3.81
C LEU A 535 10.31 -14.65 -5.04
N HIS A 536 10.04 -15.41 -6.10
CA HIS A 536 10.81 -15.36 -7.35
C HIS A 536 10.59 -14.05 -8.12
N HIS A 537 9.35 -13.57 -8.22
CA HIS A 537 9.03 -12.28 -8.84
C HIS A 537 9.60 -11.10 -8.05
N PHE A 538 9.60 -11.17 -6.71
CA PHE A 538 10.33 -10.22 -5.87
C PHE A 538 11.83 -10.21 -6.19
N TYR A 539 12.47 -11.38 -6.30
CA TYR A 539 13.89 -11.44 -6.66
C TYR A 539 14.15 -10.78 -8.03
N ARG A 540 13.34 -11.08 -9.04
CA ARG A 540 13.46 -10.46 -10.38
C ARG A 540 13.30 -8.93 -10.35
N GLN A 541 12.49 -8.38 -9.45
CA GLN A 541 12.35 -6.93 -9.23
C GLN A 541 13.65 -6.26 -8.73
N VAL A 542 14.53 -7.00 -8.05
CA VAL A 542 15.78 -6.48 -7.47
C VAL A 542 17.07 -7.02 -8.12
N SER A 543 17.00 -8.09 -8.91
CA SER A 543 18.17 -8.88 -9.33
C SER A 543 19.18 -8.14 -10.20
N SER A 544 18.78 -7.09 -10.91
CA SER A 544 19.54 -6.56 -12.05
C SER A 544 19.77 -5.05 -11.95
N PRO A 545 20.62 -4.57 -11.02
CA PRO A 545 21.00 -3.17 -10.93
C PRO A 545 21.71 -2.72 -12.22
N LEU A 546 21.25 -1.63 -12.84
CA LEU A 546 21.83 -1.06 -14.06
C LEU A 546 22.66 0.20 -13.77
N LEU A 547 22.27 0.93 -12.72
CA LEU A 547 23.00 2.06 -12.18
C LEU A 547 23.05 1.98 -10.66
N SER A 548 24.12 2.48 -10.06
CA SER A 548 24.25 2.70 -8.61
C SER A 548 24.57 4.17 -8.28
N ASP A 549 24.39 4.55 -7.01
CA ASP A 549 24.64 5.90 -6.49
C ASP A 549 23.92 7.04 -7.25
N VAL A 550 22.71 6.77 -7.74
CA VAL A 550 21.99 7.67 -8.63
C VAL A 550 21.46 8.90 -7.88
N LYS A 551 21.86 10.09 -8.34
CA LYS A 551 21.58 11.40 -7.74
C LYS A 551 21.01 12.35 -8.80
N PHE A 552 19.79 12.83 -8.56
CA PHE A 552 19.12 13.83 -9.37
C PHE A 552 19.39 15.23 -8.78
N VAL A 553 20.10 16.06 -9.53
CA VAL A 553 20.51 17.40 -9.10
C VAL A 553 19.64 18.45 -9.79
N TYR A 554 18.94 19.24 -8.98
CA TYR A 554 18.15 20.38 -9.42
C TYR A 554 18.79 21.66 -8.86
N PRO A 555 19.17 22.65 -9.68
CA PRO A 555 19.75 23.90 -9.20
C PRO A 555 18.81 24.62 -8.21
N ARG A 556 19.29 24.92 -6.99
CA ARG A 556 18.45 25.46 -5.90
C ARG A 556 17.64 26.71 -6.26
N ARG A 557 18.14 27.56 -7.19
CA ARG A 557 17.44 28.76 -7.67
C ARG A 557 16.29 28.48 -8.66
N GLN A 558 16.21 27.28 -9.22
CA GLN A 558 15.18 26.88 -10.18
C GLN A 558 13.96 26.22 -9.51
N ILE A 559 14.14 25.67 -8.30
CA ILE A 559 13.11 24.93 -7.55
C ILE A 559 12.62 25.72 -6.34
N LYS A 560 11.39 25.45 -5.89
CA LYS A 560 10.94 25.91 -4.57
C LYS A 560 11.61 25.06 -3.50
N GLU A 561 12.17 25.70 -2.48
CA GLU A 561 12.85 25.01 -1.38
C GLU A 561 11.93 24.00 -0.67
N GLY A 562 12.51 22.89 -0.21
CA GLY A 562 11.79 21.79 0.43
C GLY A 562 10.82 21.00 -0.45
N SER A 563 10.59 21.40 -1.72
CA SER A 563 9.50 20.84 -2.54
C SER A 563 9.86 19.60 -3.37
N VAL A 564 11.14 19.29 -3.55
CA VAL A 564 11.58 18.15 -4.39
C VAL A 564 11.54 16.85 -3.59
N SER A 565 11.03 15.78 -4.21
CA SER A 565 10.93 14.45 -3.59
C SER A 565 12.29 13.74 -3.47
N ARG A 566 12.27 12.44 -3.13
CA ARG A 566 13.47 11.58 -3.06
C ARG A 566 14.23 11.67 -4.39
N SER A 567 15.39 12.30 -4.34
CA SER A 567 16.27 12.55 -5.48
C SER A 567 17.54 11.67 -5.46
N GLN A 568 17.63 10.71 -4.55
CA GLN A 568 18.79 9.82 -4.38
C GLN A 568 18.37 8.36 -4.22
N PHE A 569 19.01 7.46 -4.97
CA PHE A 569 18.68 6.05 -5.09
C PHE A 569 19.96 5.20 -5.10
N ARG A 570 20.08 4.20 -4.21
CA ARG A 570 21.29 3.36 -4.09
C ARG A 570 21.54 2.55 -5.37
N ALA A 571 20.47 2.06 -6.00
CA ALA A 571 20.48 1.50 -7.34
C ALA A 571 19.18 1.81 -8.10
N ILE A 572 19.22 1.64 -9.43
CA ILE A 572 18.04 1.55 -10.30
C ILE A 572 18.15 0.23 -11.09
N ASN A 573 17.10 -0.58 -11.03
CA ASN A 573 17.12 -1.95 -11.55
C ASN A 573 16.46 -2.06 -12.93
N HIS A 574 16.87 -3.04 -13.72
CA HIS A 574 16.25 -3.35 -15.01
C HIS A 574 14.75 -3.61 -14.82
N GLY A 575 13.93 -3.06 -15.72
CA GLY A 575 12.47 -3.19 -15.64
C GLY A 575 11.78 -2.38 -14.54
N SER A 576 12.52 -1.57 -13.77
CA SER A 576 11.98 -0.55 -12.86
C SER A 576 11.91 0.84 -13.52
N GLU A 577 11.32 1.81 -12.82
CA GLU A 577 11.34 3.24 -13.11
C GLU A 577 11.49 4.01 -11.79
N VAL A 578 12.18 5.14 -11.80
CA VAL A 578 12.10 6.12 -10.70
C VAL A 578 11.42 7.41 -11.18
N ALA A 579 10.62 8.00 -10.30
CA ALA A 579 9.96 9.28 -10.52
C ALA A 579 10.40 10.29 -9.46
N VAL A 580 10.93 11.44 -9.88
CA VAL A 580 11.27 12.56 -9.00
C VAL A 580 10.37 13.74 -9.31
N VAL A 581 9.62 14.22 -8.32
CA VAL A 581 8.66 15.33 -8.46
C VAL A 581 9.15 16.56 -7.72
N GLY A 582 8.64 17.73 -8.09
CA GLY A 582 8.89 18.95 -7.32
C GLY A 582 8.13 20.17 -7.84
N ARG A 583 8.42 21.33 -7.24
CA ARG A 583 7.84 22.62 -7.61
C ARG A 583 8.94 23.56 -8.10
N ILE A 584 8.62 24.33 -9.14
CA ILE A 584 9.52 25.26 -9.81
C ILE A 584 9.31 26.66 -9.21
N ALA A 585 10.39 27.40 -8.93
CA ALA A 585 10.30 28.78 -8.44
C ALA A 585 9.67 29.72 -9.51
N GLU A 586 9.04 30.81 -9.10
CA GLU A 586 7.99 31.48 -9.90
C GLU A 586 8.51 32.18 -11.17
N ASP A 587 9.66 32.87 -11.13
CA ASP A 587 10.25 33.56 -12.29
C ASP A 587 10.97 32.64 -13.31
N VAL A 588 11.08 31.34 -12.99
CA VAL A 588 11.90 30.40 -13.75
C VAL A 588 11.20 30.00 -15.05
N ARG A 589 11.93 30.11 -16.16
CA ARG A 589 11.47 29.80 -17.54
C ARG A 589 12.14 28.58 -18.18
N GLU A 590 13.29 28.14 -17.65
CA GLU A 590 13.98 26.90 -18.02
C GLU A 590 14.51 26.24 -16.74
N ILE A 591 14.32 24.94 -16.60
CA ILE A 591 15.00 24.13 -15.59
C ILE A 591 16.09 23.28 -16.25
N THR A 592 17.20 23.08 -15.54
CA THR A 592 18.38 22.35 -16.04
C THR A 592 18.76 21.21 -15.08
N PRO A 593 17.94 20.14 -14.99
CA PRO A 593 18.21 19.02 -14.11
C PRO A 593 19.35 18.14 -14.65
N GLN A 594 20.13 17.59 -13.72
CA GLN A 594 21.19 16.63 -14.01
C GLN A 594 20.87 15.29 -13.35
N VAL A 595 21.19 14.18 -13.99
CA VAL A 595 21.16 12.83 -13.39
C VAL A 595 22.58 12.29 -13.40
N ARG A 596 23.10 11.90 -12.24
CA ARG A 596 24.47 11.38 -12.08
C ARG A 596 24.42 10.02 -11.38
N GLY A 597 25.30 9.09 -11.71
CA GLY A 597 25.42 7.78 -11.05
C GLY A 597 26.59 6.97 -11.59
N LEU A 598 26.72 5.70 -11.21
CA LEU A 598 27.71 4.77 -11.74
C LEU A 598 27.01 3.70 -12.59
N ARG A 599 27.57 3.36 -13.76
CA ARG A 599 27.15 2.23 -14.60
C ARG A 599 28.23 1.16 -14.67
N GLY A 600 27.86 -0.07 -15.03
CA GLY A 600 28.81 -1.10 -15.44
C GLY A 600 29.29 -0.92 -16.88
N GLU A 601 30.42 -1.54 -17.19
CA GLU A 601 30.97 -1.76 -18.54
C GLU A 601 31.20 -3.27 -18.77
N GLU A 602 31.40 -3.70 -20.02
CA GLU A 602 31.54 -5.13 -20.37
C GLU A 602 32.77 -5.82 -19.74
N ASP A 603 33.82 -5.04 -19.45
CA ASP A 603 35.04 -5.45 -18.74
C ASP A 603 34.83 -5.64 -17.22
N GLY A 604 33.67 -5.24 -16.70
CA GLY A 604 33.32 -5.30 -15.27
C GLY A 604 33.72 -4.06 -14.47
N SER A 605 34.42 -3.08 -15.07
CA SER A 605 34.68 -1.79 -14.43
C SER A 605 33.40 -0.96 -14.27
N THR A 606 33.43 0.01 -13.37
CA THR A 606 32.38 1.03 -13.25
C THR A 606 32.80 2.32 -13.93
N ARG A 607 31.82 3.10 -14.44
CA ARG A 607 32.07 4.46 -14.98
C ARG A 607 30.97 5.43 -14.57
N LEU A 608 31.33 6.70 -14.47
CA LEU A 608 30.38 7.80 -14.24
C LEU A 608 29.38 7.87 -15.41
N TYR A 609 28.11 7.76 -15.08
CA TYR A 609 26.98 8.04 -15.95
C TYR A 609 26.44 9.43 -15.61
N GLU A 610 26.32 10.30 -16.62
CA GLU A 610 25.79 11.65 -16.44
C GLU A 610 24.87 12.07 -17.60
N ILE A 611 23.68 12.55 -17.26
CA ILE A 611 22.73 13.19 -18.17
C ILE A 611 22.58 14.66 -17.74
N ASN A 612 22.65 15.57 -18.70
CA ASN A 612 22.35 16.99 -18.52
C ASN A 612 21.18 17.38 -19.44
N SER A 613 20.06 17.77 -18.85
CA SER A 613 18.83 18.13 -19.59
C SER A 613 18.53 19.62 -19.47
N LYS A 614 17.81 20.17 -20.46
CA LYS A 614 17.25 21.52 -20.46
C LYS A 614 15.77 21.42 -20.81
N VAL A 615 14.91 22.05 -20.00
CA VAL A 615 13.46 21.84 -20.07
C VAL A 615 12.76 23.20 -19.91
N PRO A 616 11.98 23.66 -20.91
CA PRO A 616 11.23 24.91 -20.80
C PRO A 616 10.08 24.77 -19.77
N VAL A 617 9.78 25.86 -19.06
CA VAL A 617 8.76 25.88 -18.02
C VAL A 617 7.45 26.45 -18.55
N THR A 618 6.47 25.58 -18.73
CA THR A 618 5.10 25.97 -19.08
C THR A 618 4.27 26.18 -17.82
N ARG A 619 3.63 27.36 -17.72
CA ARG A 619 2.63 27.69 -16.66
C ARG A 619 1.21 27.86 -17.20
N ALA A 620 0.98 27.50 -18.47
CA ALA A 620 -0.38 27.15 -18.88
C ALA A 620 -0.76 25.83 -18.18
N LYS A 621 -1.99 25.75 -17.69
CA LYS A 621 -2.50 24.56 -16.99
C LYS A 621 -3.14 23.60 -17.98
N ASP A 622 -2.49 22.46 -18.20
CA ASP A 622 -3.11 21.31 -18.85
C ASP A 622 -3.87 20.49 -17.80
N GLU A 623 -5.17 20.28 -17.99
CA GLU A 623 -6.01 19.50 -17.06
C GLU A 623 -5.76 17.98 -17.16
N PHE A 624 -5.14 17.50 -18.25
CA PHE A 624 -4.78 16.10 -18.45
C PHE A 624 -3.46 15.70 -17.78
N LEU A 625 -2.66 16.65 -17.29
CA LEU A 625 -1.36 16.38 -16.65
C LEU A 625 -1.43 16.69 -15.15
N PRO A 626 -1.87 15.75 -14.28
CA PRO A 626 -2.21 16.00 -12.86
C PRO A 626 -0.98 16.19 -11.94
N LEU A 627 0.05 16.89 -12.40
CA LEU A 627 1.36 17.00 -11.73
C LEU A 627 1.29 17.58 -10.31
N GLU A 628 0.33 18.46 -9.99
CA GLU A 628 0.12 18.92 -8.60
C GLU A 628 -0.34 17.78 -7.67
N ARG A 629 -1.27 16.92 -8.12
CA ARG A 629 -1.77 15.77 -7.33
C ARG A 629 -0.75 14.64 -7.28
N LEU A 630 -0.06 14.36 -8.39
CA LEU A 630 1.06 13.42 -8.44
C LEU A 630 2.21 13.86 -7.52
N TRP A 631 2.57 15.15 -7.54
CA TRP A 631 3.53 15.74 -6.60
C TRP A 631 3.10 15.54 -5.15
N ALA A 632 1.84 15.85 -4.83
CA ALA A 632 1.30 15.71 -3.49
C ALA A 632 1.31 14.25 -3.01
N TYR A 633 0.82 13.32 -3.83
CA TYR A 633 0.76 11.89 -3.52
C TYR A 633 2.16 11.31 -3.25
N LEU A 634 3.14 11.55 -4.14
CA LEU A 634 4.49 11.02 -3.97
C LEU A 634 5.23 11.68 -2.81
N THR A 635 4.97 12.97 -2.56
CA THR A 635 5.52 13.69 -1.40
C THR A 635 4.94 13.15 -0.09
N ILE A 636 3.63 12.87 -0.01
CA ILE A 636 3.00 12.22 1.15
C ILE A 636 3.62 10.83 1.38
N LYS A 637 3.69 9.97 0.36
CA LYS A 637 4.27 8.62 0.50
C LYS A 637 5.71 8.70 1.04
N GLN A 638 6.55 9.58 0.50
CA GLN A 638 7.92 9.78 1.00
C GLN A 638 7.98 10.31 2.44
N LEU A 639 7.08 11.21 2.83
CA LEU A 639 7.05 11.75 4.20
C LEU A 639 6.57 10.69 5.22
N LEU A 640 5.64 9.82 4.82
CA LEU A 640 5.25 8.65 5.61
C LEU A 640 6.39 7.62 5.70
N ASP A 641 7.13 7.36 4.62
CA ASP A 641 8.31 6.50 4.65
C ASP A 641 9.42 7.07 5.56
N LYS A 642 9.55 8.41 5.63
CA LYS A 642 10.48 9.08 6.56
C LYS A 642 10.05 8.92 8.02
N ARG A 643 8.76 9.06 8.32
CA ARG A 643 8.19 8.76 9.65
C ARG A 643 8.49 7.32 10.03
N ASP A 644 8.11 6.38 9.17
CA ASP A 644 8.25 4.94 9.42
C ASP A 644 9.71 4.55 9.67
N ALA A 645 10.66 5.23 9.00
CA ALA A 645 12.08 5.03 9.19
C ALA A 645 12.70 5.70 10.43
N ASP A 646 11.97 6.53 11.19
CA ASP A 646 12.45 7.05 12.47
C ASP A 646 12.14 6.09 13.61
N VAL A 647 13.16 5.85 14.45
CA VAL A 647 13.12 4.91 15.58
C VAL A 647 12.96 5.67 16.90
N ASN A 648 13.31 6.96 16.94
CA ASN A 648 13.42 7.73 18.18
C ASN A 648 12.08 8.25 18.75
N GLY A 649 10.94 7.84 18.20
CA GLY A 649 9.62 8.18 18.74
C GLY A 649 9.29 9.68 18.75
N ALA A 650 9.90 10.48 17.86
CA ALA A 650 9.86 11.94 17.85
C ALA A 650 8.45 12.58 17.69
N GLY A 651 7.41 11.76 17.46
CA GLY A 651 6.00 12.20 17.41
C GLY A 651 5.46 12.83 18.71
N LYS A 652 6.20 12.81 19.82
CA LYS A 652 5.85 13.55 21.05
C LYS A 652 6.30 15.02 21.05
N ASP A 653 7.41 15.34 20.38
CA ASP A 653 7.96 16.70 20.26
C ASP A 653 7.97 17.15 18.78
N ALA A 654 6.89 16.82 18.06
CA ALA A 654 6.75 17.07 16.63
C ALA A 654 6.69 18.59 16.30
N THR A 655 7.85 19.17 16.02
CA THR A 655 7.97 20.54 15.45
C THR A 655 7.19 20.65 14.13
N ASP A 656 6.81 21.85 13.71
CA ASP A 656 6.04 22.04 12.47
C ASP A 656 6.81 21.65 11.20
N ASP A 657 8.14 21.51 11.29
CA ASP A 657 9.00 20.99 10.23
C ASP A 657 9.04 19.44 10.14
N SER A 658 8.38 18.73 11.05
CA SER A 658 8.34 17.26 11.11
C SER A 658 7.71 16.60 9.86
N PRO A 659 8.16 15.38 9.46
CA PRO A 659 7.58 14.67 8.32
C PRO A 659 6.07 14.44 8.45
N GLU A 660 5.58 14.22 9.66
CA GLU A 660 4.20 13.86 9.98
C GLU A 660 3.27 15.06 9.77
N LYS A 661 3.58 16.22 10.35
CA LYS A 661 2.81 17.46 10.14
C LYS A 661 2.83 17.91 8.68
N LYS A 662 3.95 17.70 7.97
CA LYS A 662 4.04 17.95 6.52
C LYS A 662 3.18 16.99 5.72
N ALA A 663 3.20 15.69 6.03
CA ALA A 663 2.34 14.70 5.37
C ALA A 663 0.85 15.00 5.62
N LEU A 664 0.48 15.31 6.87
CA LEU A 664 -0.87 15.67 7.29
C LEU A 664 -1.40 16.91 6.57
N SER A 665 -0.64 18.02 6.57
CA SER A 665 -1.07 19.26 5.90
C SER A 665 -1.27 19.10 4.39
N ILE A 666 -0.43 18.31 3.71
CA ILE A 666 -0.59 17.99 2.28
C ILE A 666 -1.78 17.03 2.09
N ALA A 667 -1.93 15.99 2.92
CA ALA A 667 -3.05 15.05 2.86
C ALA A 667 -4.40 15.75 3.04
N LEU A 668 -4.51 16.68 4.00
CA LEU A 668 -5.69 17.52 4.18
C LEU A 668 -5.95 18.45 2.98
N LYS A 669 -4.92 19.15 2.45
CA LYS A 669 -5.08 20.05 1.29
C LYS A 669 -5.66 19.32 0.06
N TYR A 670 -5.22 18.10 -0.20
CA TYR A 670 -5.62 17.34 -1.40
C TYR A 670 -6.69 16.27 -1.14
N SER A 671 -7.24 16.24 0.08
CA SER A 671 -8.27 15.33 0.58
C SER A 671 -7.89 13.84 0.48
N PHE A 672 -6.63 13.49 0.74
CA PHE A 672 -6.18 12.10 0.78
C PHE A 672 -6.38 11.47 2.17
N VAL A 673 -7.02 10.31 2.21
CA VAL A 673 -7.03 9.42 3.38
C VAL A 673 -5.69 8.68 3.45
N THR A 674 -5.05 8.73 4.61
CA THR A 674 -3.69 8.22 4.86
C THR A 674 -3.65 7.58 6.25
N SER A 675 -2.49 7.11 6.72
CA SER A 675 -2.38 6.64 8.12
C SER A 675 -2.57 7.74 9.18
N LEU A 676 -2.46 9.03 8.79
CA LEU A 676 -2.61 10.24 9.63
C LEU A 676 -3.99 10.92 9.50
N THR A 677 -4.80 10.52 8.51
CA THR A 677 -6.08 11.16 8.20
C THR A 677 -7.21 10.15 8.12
N SER A 678 -8.45 10.57 8.35
CA SER A 678 -9.62 9.69 8.28
C SER A 678 -10.82 10.40 7.67
N LEU A 679 -11.75 9.59 7.17
CA LEU A 679 -12.88 10.05 6.38
C LEU A 679 -14.15 10.10 7.24
N VAL A 680 -14.78 11.28 7.29
CA VAL A 680 -15.95 11.58 8.12
C VAL A 680 -17.14 11.83 7.19
N VAL A 681 -18.21 11.06 7.35
CA VAL A 681 -19.45 11.23 6.57
C VAL A 681 -20.44 12.08 7.37
N VAL A 682 -20.96 13.16 6.77
CA VAL A 682 -22.00 14.01 7.37
C VAL A 682 -23.11 14.30 6.35
N ARG A 683 -24.35 14.44 6.84
CA ARG A 683 -25.52 14.83 6.05
C ARG A 683 -25.41 16.30 5.61
N LEU A 684 -25.64 16.59 4.33
CA LEU A 684 -25.69 17.99 3.87
C LEU A 684 -26.99 18.68 4.33
N ASN A 685 -26.88 19.95 4.73
CA ASN A 685 -28.05 20.77 5.03
C ASN A 685 -28.77 21.17 3.73
N LYS A 686 -30.11 21.21 3.77
CA LYS A 686 -30.97 21.38 2.57
C LYS A 686 -30.95 22.79 1.94
N THR A 687 -30.06 23.68 2.38
CA THR A 687 -29.93 25.05 1.86
C THR A 687 -29.18 25.15 0.53
N ASP A 688 -28.27 24.20 0.25
CA ASP A 688 -27.42 24.22 -0.94
C ASP A 688 -27.82 23.16 -1.98
N ALA A 689 -28.90 22.41 -1.71
CA ALA A 689 -29.41 21.32 -2.54
C ALA A 689 -30.59 21.77 -3.42
N ALA A 690 -30.33 22.69 -4.34
CA ALA A 690 -31.32 23.27 -5.26
C ALA A 690 -30.96 23.06 -6.74
N ASP A 691 -30.62 21.81 -7.10
CA ASP A 691 -30.62 21.32 -8.48
C ASP A 691 -30.84 19.79 -8.45
N ASP A 692 -31.94 19.29 -9.04
CA ASP A 692 -32.17 17.86 -9.26
C ASP A 692 -31.27 17.38 -10.42
N LEU A 693 -29.99 17.13 -10.13
CA LEU A 693 -29.00 16.68 -11.10
C LEU A 693 -29.26 15.23 -11.52
N ASP A 694 -30.02 15.08 -12.60
CA ASP A 694 -30.21 13.88 -13.42
C ASP A 694 -28.98 12.96 -13.40
N VAL A 695 -29.11 11.85 -12.66
CA VAL A 695 -27.98 11.03 -12.19
C VAL A 695 -27.17 10.44 -13.36
N ASP A 696 -27.83 10.17 -14.48
CA ASP A 696 -27.21 9.54 -15.65
C ASP A 696 -26.48 10.56 -16.55
N ARG A 697 -26.57 11.88 -16.28
CA ARG A 697 -25.73 12.93 -16.90
C ARG A 697 -24.45 13.24 -16.14
N VAL A 698 -24.32 12.81 -14.88
CA VAL A 698 -23.18 13.10 -14.00
C VAL A 698 -21.95 12.21 -14.32
N ASP A 699 -22.15 11.10 -15.03
CA ASP A 699 -21.13 10.09 -15.33
C ASP A 699 -19.94 10.59 -16.17
N GLU A 700 -20.13 11.54 -17.09
CA GLU A 700 -19.01 12.10 -17.87
C GLU A 700 -18.36 13.31 -17.20
N GLN A 701 -19.15 14.17 -16.53
CA GLN A 701 -18.64 15.44 -16.00
C GLN A 701 -17.82 15.29 -14.71
N SER A 702 -17.98 14.18 -13.98
CA SER A 702 -17.35 13.96 -12.67
C SER A 702 -15.84 13.66 -12.71
N PHE A 703 -15.22 13.61 -13.90
CA PHE A 703 -13.77 13.50 -14.09
C PHE A 703 -13.07 14.83 -14.43
N LEU A 704 -13.83 15.88 -14.73
CA LEU A 704 -13.30 17.23 -14.96
C LEU A 704 -13.02 17.94 -13.62
N PRO A 705 -12.05 18.87 -13.56
CA PRO A 705 -11.90 19.73 -12.40
C PRO A 705 -13.11 20.67 -12.23
N TYR A 706 -13.35 21.07 -10.98
CA TYR A 706 -14.49 21.91 -10.58
C TYR A 706 -14.57 23.21 -11.40
N LYS A 707 -15.58 23.32 -12.27
CA LYS A 707 -15.79 24.50 -13.12
C LYS A 707 -16.26 25.70 -12.31
N LYS A 708 -15.65 26.85 -12.58
CA LYS A 708 -16.26 28.17 -12.34
C LYS A 708 -16.54 28.84 -13.69
N THR A 709 -17.64 29.56 -13.79
CA THR A 709 -18.19 30.08 -15.06
C THR A 709 -17.52 31.39 -15.50
N SER A 710 -17.06 31.47 -16.75
CA SER A 710 -17.64 32.35 -17.78
C SER A 710 -16.83 32.41 -19.11
N SER A 711 -17.59 32.50 -20.20
CA SER A 711 -17.28 32.99 -21.56
C SER A 711 -15.89 33.60 -21.87
N SER A 712 -15.23 33.14 -22.94
CA SER A 712 -15.28 33.84 -24.25
C SER A 712 -14.55 33.10 -25.40
N MET A 713 -14.71 33.63 -26.62
CA MET A 713 -14.44 33.02 -27.94
C MET A 713 -13.03 32.47 -28.17
N LEU A 714 -12.95 31.38 -28.95
CA LEU A 714 -11.72 31.00 -29.68
C LEU A 714 -11.28 32.14 -30.62
N LYS A 715 -9.97 32.38 -30.68
CA LYS A 715 -9.30 33.06 -31.81
C LYS A 715 -8.10 32.26 -32.28
N THR A 716 -8.22 31.67 -33.45
CA THR A 716 -7.10 31.06 -34.18
C THR A 716 -6.18 32.15 -34.72
N TYR A 717 -4.87 32.01 -34.56
CA TYR A 717 -3.88 32.87 -35.21
C TYR A 717 -2.97 32.04 -36.12
N THR A 718 -2.92 32.41 -37.40
CA THR A 718 -2.00 31.85 -38.39
C THR A 718 -0.71 32.68 -38.44
N GLY A 719 0.43 32.04 -38.16
CA GLY A 719 1.74 32.66 -38.39
C GLY A 719 2.13 32.58 -39.86
N VAL A 720 2.46 33.72 -40.47
CA VAL A 720 3.04 33.79 -41.82
C VAL A 720 4.55 33.95 -41.70
N ALA A 721 5.31 33.13 -42.43
CA ALA A 721 6.77 33.14 -42.40
C ALA A 721 7.38 34.18 -43.35
N SER A 722 8.47 34.79 -42.91
CA SER A 722 9.54 35.34 -43.75
C SER A 722 10.88 35.00 -43.07
N GLY A 723 12.00 34.87 -43.77
CA GLY A 723 12.17 35.01 -45.22
C GLY A 723 13.65 35.08 -45.61
N GLY A 724 14.47 34.17 -45.06
CA GLY A 724 15.90 34.09 -45.30
C GLY A 724 16.33 32.63 -45.46
N GLY A 725 17.20 32.36 -46.42
CA GLY A 725 17.63 31.00 -46.76
C GLY A 725 18.81 30.48 -45.95
N LEU A 726 19.37 29.29 -46.21
CA LEU A 726 18.86 28.03 -46.77
C LEU A 726 20.07 27.09 -46.85
N SER A 727 20.12 26.03 -46.05
CA SER A 727 21.05 24.91 -46.28
C SER A 727 20.49 23.64 -45.66
N VAL A 728 19.70 22.90 -46.44
CA VAL A 728 19.25 21.55 -46.11
C VAL A 728 19.88 20.60 -47.11
N ALA A 729 20.48 19.52 -46.61
CA ALA A 729 20.81 18.35 -47.39
C ALA A 729 19.96 17.18 -46.88
N SER A 730 19.16 16.57 -47.74
CA SER A 730 18.41 15.35 -47.47
C SER A 730 18.26 14.54 -48.76
N SER A 731 18.15 13.22 -48.59
CA SER A 731 17.99 12.22 -49.66
C SER A 731 17.46 10.94 -49.01
N GLU A 732 16.42 10.24 -49.46
CA GLU A 732 15.37 10.41 -50.50
C GLU A 732 14.06 9.87 -49.84
N GLY A 733 12.80 10.17 -50.20
CA GLY A 733 12.11 10.22 -51.52
C GLY A 733 11.41 8.87 -51.82
N PRO A 734 10.22 8.76 -52.45
CA PRO A 734 9.14 9.72 -52.80
C PRO A 734 7.89 9.58 -51.86
N VAL A 735 6.86 10.42 -51.76
CA VAL A 735 6.14 11.40 -52.64
C VAL A 735 5.03 10.83 -53.53
N LEU A 736 3.79 11.26 -53.26
CA LEU A 736 2.61 11.26 -54.16
C LEU A 736 1.73 12.49 -53.85
N PHE A 737 1.08 13.08 -54.86
CA PHE A 737 0.42 14.40 -54.78
C PHE A 737 -1.06 14.37 -55.21
N VAL A 738 -1.89 15.21 -54.59
CA VAL A 738 -3.12 15.80 -55.19
C VAL A 738 -3.24 17.27 -54.73
N GLN A 739 -3.74 18.16 -55.59
CA GLN A 739 -3.94 19.60 -55.32
C GLN A 739 -5.43 19.98 -55.31
N SER A 740 -5.81 21.05 -54.58
CA SER A 740 -6.78 22.05 -55.05
C SER A 740 -6.68 23.37 -54.25
N THR A 741 -7.36 24.43 -54.70
CA THR A 741 -6.77 25.75 -55.00
C THR A 741 -7.70 26.95 -54.70
N ARG A 742 -7.20 28.18 -54.97
CA ARG A 742 -7.86 29.54 -54.95
C ARG A 742 -7.87 30.19 -53.54
N ARG A 743 -7.36 31.43 -53.32
CA ARG A 743 -7.42 32.79 -53.95
C ARG A 743 -8.63 33.63 -53.50
N PHE A 744 -8.39 34.77 -52.82
CA PHE A 744 -8.67 36.14 -53.30
C PHE A 744 -8.05 37.23 -52.38
N THR A 745 -8.36 38.53 -52.59
CA THR A 745 -7.61 39.74 -52.12
C THR A 745 -8.58 40.91 -51.79
N ALA A 746 -8.26 42.14 -51.35
CA ALA A 746 -7.01 42.94 -51.29
C ALA A 746 -7.09 44.15 -50.30
N THR A 747 -6.01 44.95 -50.16
CA THR A 747 -5.92 46.38 -49.70
C THR A 747 -6.29 46.73 -48.24
N GLY A 748 -5.76 47.80 -47.61
CA GLY A 748 -4.70 48.78 -47.96
C GLY A 748 -4.52 49.94 -46.92
N TYR A 749 -3.45 50.75 -47.05
CA TYR A 749 -3.04 51.91 -46.17
C TYR A 749 -2.65 51.57 -44.69
N GLY A 750 -1.71 52.22 -43.97
CA GLY A 750 -0.69 53.26 -44.28
C GLY A 750 -0.77 54.50 -43.33
N GLY A 751 0.28 55.05 -42.69
CA GLY A 751 1.74 54.75 -42.60
C GLY A 751 2.53 55.80 -41.75
N TYR A 752 3.88 55.72 -41.69
CA TYR A 752 4.86 56.60 -40.96
C TYR A 752 4.89 56.53 -39.40
N GLY A 753 6.01 56.75 -38.68
CA GLY A 753 7.44 56.87 -39.09
C GLY A 753 8.41 57.36 -37.97
N GLY A 754 9.71 56.99 -38.05
CA GLY A 754 10.83 57.44 -37.15
C GLY A 754 10.93 56.73 -35.77
N GLY A 755 12.08 56.53 -35.10
CA GLY A 755 13.52 56.84 -35.37
C GLY A 755 14.18 57.64 -34.20
N GLY A 756 15.39 57.35 -33.68
CA GLY A 756 16.33 56.23 -33.84
C GLY A 756 17.72 56.50 -33.18
N GLY A 757 18.51 55.46 -32.86
CA GLY A 757 19.94 55.54 -32.45
C GLY A 757 20.25 55.84 -30.96
N VAL A 758 21.48 55.71 -30.44
CA VAL A 758 22.75 55.07 -30.91
C VAL A 758 23.77 54.90 -29.75
N SER A 759 24.58 53.82 -29.77
CA SER A 759 26.01 53.66 -29.28
C SER A 759 26.46 54.07 -27.84
N ALA A 760 27.54 53.54 -27.24
CA ALA A 760 28.33 52.28 -27.36
C ALA A 760 29.45 52.21 -26.28
N GLY A 761 29.96 51.01 -25.95
CA GLY A 761 31.23 50.77 -25.23
C GLY A 761 31.21 50.93 -23.70
N GLY A 762 32.10 50.30 -22.91
CA GLY A 762 33.14 49.31 -23.25
C GLY A 762 33.92 48.79 -22.02
N LEU A 763 34.76 47.76 -22.26
CA LEU A 763 35.87 47.16 -21.47
C LEU A 763 36.42 47.95 -20.26
N GLY A 764 36.92 47.37 -19.15
CA GLY A 764 37.21 45.97 -18.77
C GLY A 764 38.32 45.93 -17.69
N GLY A 765 38.70 44.76 -17.15
CA GLY A 765 39.89 44.62 -16.27
C GLY A 765 39.79 43.59 -15.13
N SER A 766 40.92 43.06 -14.67
CA SER A 766 41.02 42.04 -13.60
C SER A 766 41.95 42.47 -12.47
N GLY A 767 41.73 41.94 -11.27
CA GLY A 767 42.64 42.07 -10.13
C GLY A 767 42.18 41.20 -8.95
N GLY A 768 43.10 40.47 -8.32
CA GLY A 768 42.81 39.59 -7.18
C GLY A 768 43.70 39.90 -5.97
N GLY A 769 43.30 39.42 -4.79
CA GLY A 769 44.02 39.60 -3.53
C GLY A 769 43.46 38.66 -2.44
N SER A 770 44.24 38.35 -1.40
CA SER A 770 43.92 37.33 -0.41
C SER A 770 44.47 37.67 0.99
N GLY A 771 43.83 37.14 2.03
CA GLY A 771 44.46 36.89 3.34
C GLY A 771 43.87 37.63 4.56
N GLY A 772 44.16 37.07 5.75
CA GLY A 772 44.10 37.77 7.05
C GLY A 772 42.92 37.39 7.96
N GLY A 773 43.20 36.71 9.08
CA GLY A 773 42.22 36.36 10.12
C GLY A 773 42.55 36.89 11.52
N GLY A 774 41.70 36.59 12.51
CA GLY A 774 41.79 36.96 13.93
C GLY A 774 40.40 37.22 14.54
N GLY A 775 40.14 37.16 15.86
CA GLY A 775 40.98 36.67 16.96
C GLY A 775 40.58 37.25 18.35
N GLY A 776 40.04 36.43 19.27
CA GLY A 776 39.72 36.78 20.68
C GLY A 776 38.30 37.33 20.94
N GLY A 777 37.75 37.32 22.17
CA GLY A 777 38.21 36.73 23.45
C GLY A 777 37.35 37.14 24.69
N GLY A 778 37.38 36.35 25.79
CA GLY A 778 36.70 36.60 27.09
C GLY A 778 35.24 36.09 27.19
N GLY A 779 34.64 35.75 28.35
CA GLY A 779 35.11 35.64 29.76
C GLY A 779 34.21 36.40 30.78
N GLY A 780 33.80 35.89 31.96
CA GLY A 780 33.91 34.54 32.58
C GLY A 780 33.48 34.52 34.08
N GLY A 781 33.07 33.36 34.63
CA GLY A 781 32.62 33.15 36.05
C GLY A 781 31.08 33.01 36.23
N GLY A 782 30.51 32.46 37.32
CA GLY A 782 31.10 31.65 38.41
C GLY A 782 30.28 31.58 39.72
N GLY A 783 29.92 30.37 40.20
CA GLY A 783 29.75 30.03 41.64
C GLY A 783 28.34 30.01 42.31
N GLY A 784 28.04 28.91 43.01
CA GLY A 784 27.03 28.80 44.10
C GLY A 784 25.53 28.68 43.70
N GLY A 785 24.63 28.10 44.51
CA GLY A 785 24.80 27.32 45.74
C GLY A 785 23.72 27.58 46.82
N GLY A 786 22.97 26.54 47.25
CA GLY A 786 22.01 26.61 48.37
C GLY A 786 20.56 26.23 48.00
N GLY A 787 19.76 25.82 48.99
CA GLY A 787 18.33 25.45 48.84
C GLY A 787 17.48 25.91 50.03
N GLY A 788 16.20 25.55 50.07
CA GLY A 788 15.28 25.91 51.16
C GLY A 788 13.90 25.25 51.06
N ASP A 789 13.22 25.10 52.20
CA ASP A 789 11.96 24.35 52.40
C ASP A 789 10.69 25.21 52.32
N GLY A 790 9.56 24.54 52.07
CA GLY A 790 8.30 24.79 52.81
C GLY A 790 7.21 25.64 52.13
N GLY A 791 5.96 25.16 52.18
CA GLY A 791 4.77 25.91 51.76
C GLY A 791 3.48 25.07 51.78
N SER A 792 2.67 25.22 52.83
CA SER A 792 1.49 24.38 53.09
C SER A 792 0.18 24.90 52.49
N GLY A 793 -0.74 23.97 52.19
CA GLY A 793 -2.10 24.03 52.76
C GLY A 793 -3.28 24.22 51.80
N GLY A 794 -4.45 23.74 52.25
CA GLY A 794 -5.76 24.04 51.68
C GLY A 794 -6.51 22.86 51.08
N GLY A 795 -7.51 22.35 51.80
CA GLY A 795 -8.53 21.46 51.25
C GLY A 795 -9.88 21.74 51.89
N TYR A 796 -10.99 21.55 51.16
CA TYR A 796 -12.34 21.52 51.72
C TYR A 796 -13.28 20.69 50.82
N VAL A 797 -14.30 20.08 51.42
CA VAL A 797 -15.27 19.17 50.80
C VAL A 797 -16.69 19.65 51.10
N PRO A 798 -17.63 19.54 50.14
CA PRO A 798 -19.04 19.39 50.45
C PRO A 798 -19.58 17.99 50.14
N LYS A 799 -20.46 17.50 51.01
CA LYS A 799 -21.37 16.35 50.81
C LYS A 799 -22.57 16.83 49.95
N GLY A 800 -23.42 16.01 49.34
CA GLY A 800 -23.62 14.56 49.46
C GLY A 800 -25.02 14.23 50.00
N LEU A 801 -25.96 13.95 49.08
CA LEU A 801 -27.33 13.44 49.27
C LEU A 801 -27.70 12.61 48.03
N GLY A 802 -28.52 11.55 48.07
CA GLY A 802 -29.20 10.93 49.21
C GLY A 802 -30.66 10.59 48.90
N GLY A 803 -30.94 9.48 48.21
CA GLY A 803 -32.31 9.05 47.89
C GLY A 803 -32.37 7.64 47.28
N VAL A 804 -33.38 6.85 47.67
CA VAL A 804 -33.57 5.43 47.29
C VAL A 804 -34.95 5.24 46.70
N PHE A 805 -35.07 4.51 45.59
CA PHE A 805 -36.26 3.69 45.31
C PHE A 805 -35.91 2.42 44.51
N LYS A 806 -36.76 1.40 44.61
CA LYS A 806 -36.60 0.08 43.97
C LYS A 806 -37.34 0.03 42.64
N GLU A 807 -36.88 -0.80 41.71
CA GLU A 807 -37.81 -1.61 40.92
C GLU A 807 -37.24 -2.98 40.53
N ARG A 808 -38.01 -3.79 39.80
CA ARG A 808 -37.77 -5.22 39.54
C ARG A 808 -37.07 -5.41 38.18
N GLY A 809 -36.20 -6.41 38.09
CA GLY A 809 -35.36 -6.61 36.91
C GLY A 809 -35.94 -7.56 35.86
N TRP A 810 -35.30 -7.55 34.68
CA TRP A 810 -35.18 -8.71 33.79
C TRP A 810 -33.74 -8.78 33.30
N SER A 811 -33.21 -9.98 33.10
CA SER A 811 -31.81 -10.20 32.73
C SER A 811 -31.56 -9.89 31.24
N VAL A 812 -30.65 -8.97 30.96
CA VAL A 812 -30.00 -8.83 29.64
C VAL A 812 -28.50 -8.74 29.88
N GLY A 813 -27.75 -9.75 29.42
CA GLY A 813 -26.29 -9.77 29.53
C GLY A 813 -25.64 -8.89 28.44
N PRO A 814 -24.69 -8.01 28.77
CA PRO A 814 -23.94 -7.28 27.75
C PRO A 814 -22.96 -8.24 27.05
N ALA A 815 -23.02 -8.29 25.72
CA ALA A 815 -21.98 -8.96 24.94
C ALA A 815 -20.65 -8.19 25.09
N SER A 816 -19.58 -8.90 25.45
CA SER A 816 -18.27 -8.29 25.71
C SER A 816 -17.53 -7.96 24.42
N THR A 817 -17.51 -6.69 24.04
CA THR A 817 -16.49 -6.16 23.12
C THR A 817 -15.12 -6.22 23.80
N THR A 818 -14.16 -6.95 23.23
CA THR A 818 -12.81 -7.15 23.77
C THR A 818 -11.88 -5.95 23.55
N GLU A 819 -12.34 -4.75 23.93
CA GLU A 819 -11.49 -3.56 24.03
C GLU A 819 -11.07 -3.30 25.49
N SER A 820 -9.77 -3.04 25.69
CA SER A 820 -9.20 -2.58 26.98
C SER A 820 -9.32 -3.50 28.20
N TYR A 821 -9.45 -4.81 28.03
CA TYR A 821 -9.38 -5.74 29.17
C TYR A 821 -8.04 -5.66 29.92
N GLY A 822 -8.07 -5.58 31.25
CA GLY A 822 -6.94 -5.81 32.16
C GLY A 822 -5.71 -4.89 31.99
N LYS A 823 -5.81 -3.85 31.15
CA LYS A 823 -4.63 -3.16 30.61
C LYS A 823 -3.81 -2.44 31.68
N ASP A 824 -4.50 -1.73 32.57
CA ASP A 824 -3.91 -0.89 33.61
C ASP A 824 -3.42 -1.71 34.82
N TYR A 825 -3.61 -3.04 34.80
CA TYR A 825 -3.20 -4.00 35.81
C TYR A 825 -2.24 -5.08 35.26
N HIS A 826 -1.71 -4.86 34.05
CA HIS A 826 -0.72 -5.72 33.38
C HIS A 826 -1.15 -7.19 33.18
N LEU A 827 -2.46 -7.44 33.02
CA LEU A 827 -3.03 -8.77 32.86
C LEU A 827 -3.13 -9.26 31.40
N GLN A 828 -2.56 -8.55 30.41
CA GLN A 828 -2.70 -8.87 28.98
C GLN A 828 -1.97 -10.15 28.51
N ALA A 829 -1.37 -10.89 29.45
CA ALA A 829 -0.72 -12.18 29.21
C ALA A 829 -1.25 -13.26 30.17
N TYR A 830 -2.41 -13.02 30.78
CA TYR A 830 -3.02 -13.83 31.84
C TYR A 830 -4.52 -14.03 31.53
N ASP A 831 -4.86 -14.43 30.30
CA ASP A 831 -6.22 -14.34 29.73
C ASP A 831 -7.33 -14.96 30.58
N TRP A 832 -7.02 -15.98 31.39
CA TRP A 832 -7.93 -16.60 32.35
C TRP A 832 -8.48 -15.62 33.41
N THR A 833 -7.83 -14.49 33.68
CA THR A 833 -8.32 -13.47 34.61
C THR A 833 -9.59 -12.80 34.09
N SER A 834 -9.85 -12.83 32.78
CA SER A 834 -10.99 -12.17 32.13
C SER A 834 -12.35 -12.61 32.69
N SER A 835 -12.51 -13.90 33.03
CA SER A 835 -13.73 -14.43 33.64
C SER A 835 -13.90 -14.10 35.13
N LEU A 836 -12.87 -13.62 35.82
CA LEU A 836 -12.87 -13.33 37.26
C LEU A 836 -12.83 -11.83 37.59
N TYR A 837 -12.50 -10.99 36.62
CA TYR A 837 -12.23 -9.57 36.81
C TYR A 837 -13.48 -8.71 37.01
N ARG A 838 -13.45 -7.83 38.00
CA ARG A 838 -14.39 -6.72 38.19
C ARG A 838 -13.64 -5.46 38.62
N THR A 839 -13.74 -4.40 37.81
CA THR A 839 -13.24 -3.02 38.04
C THR A 839 -11.75 -2.85 38.40
N ASP A 840 -11.34 -3.30 39.58
CA ASP A 840 -10.01 -3.14 40.19
C ASP A 840 -9.54 -4.43 40.90
N SER A 841 -10.29 -5.52 40.76
CA SER A 841 -10.19 -6.73 41.59
C SER A 841 -10.49 -8.00 40.78
N LEU A 842 -10.00 -9.15 41.27
CA LEU A 842 -10.50 -10.47 40.88
C LEU A 842 -11.48 -10.98 41.93
N VAL A 843 -12.59 -11.56 41.48
CA VAL A 843 -13.66 -12.11 42.31
C VAL A 843 -13.74 -13.61 42.09
N LEU A 844 -13.48 -14.38 43.15
CA LEU A 844 -13.42 -15.84 43.16
C LEU A 844 -14.58 -16.39 43.98
N GLN A 845 -15.00 -17.62 43.68
CA GLN A 845 -15.96 -18.37 44.50
C GLN A 845 -15.26 -19.60 45.07
N VAL A 846 -15.02 -19.60 46.39
CA VAL A 846 -14.22 -20.60 47.09
C VAL A 846 -15.07 -21.25 48.18
N ASN A 847 -15.38 -22.54 48.04
CA ASN A 847 -16.25 -23.28 48.97
C ASN A 847 -17.59 -22.58 49.29
N GLY A 848 -18.17 -21.88 48.30
CA GLY A 848 -19.42 -21.11 48.46
C GLY A 848 -19.27 -19.74 49.12
N THR A 849 -18.05 -19.27 49.36
CA THR A 849 -17.74 -17.91 49.83
C THR A 849 -17.15 -17.08 48.70
N GLU A 850 -17.63 -15.84 48.53
CA GLU A 850 -17.03 -14.89 47.59
C GLU A 850 -15.74 -14.28 48.17
N VAL A 851 -14.66 -14.34 47.40
CA VAL A 851 -13.34 -13.80 47.75
C VAL A 851 -13.00 -12.71 46.75
N ILE A 852 -12.68 -11.51 47.24
CA ILE A 852 -12.36 -10.34 46.40
C ILE A 852 -10.91 -9.92 46.69
N LEU A 853 -10.06 -9.95 45.67
CA LEU A 853 -8.63 -9.62 45.77
C LEU A 853 -8.29 -8.47 44.82
N LYS A 854 -7.68 -7.39 45.32
CA LYS A 854 -7.35 -6.22 44.50
C LYS A 854 -6.23 -6.50 43.51
N LEU A 855 -6.23 -5.77 42.40
CA LEU A 855 -5.16 -5.80 41.41
C LEU A 855 -4.18 -4.65 41.63
N THR A 856 -2.91 -4.90 41.34
CA THR A 856 -1.85 -3.90 41.37
C THR A 856 -1.67 -3.29 39.97
N GLN A 857 -1.40 -1.98 39.93
CA GLN A 857 -1.04 -1.25 38.71
C GLN A 857 0.48 -1.18 38.50
N ASP A 858 1.27 -1.83 39.36
CA ASP A 858 2.71 -1.98 39.20
C ASP A 858 3.02 -3.16 38.26
N VAL A 859 3.92 -2.93 37.30
CA VAL A 859 4.45 -3.95 36.39
C VAL A 859 5.25 -5.01 37.17
N ASN A 860 6.06 -4.57 38.13
CA ASN A 860 7.00 -5.40 38.90
C ASN A 860 6.82 -5.11 40.41
N PRO A 861 5.65 -5.43 40.99
CA PRO A 861 5.31 -5.09 42.36
C PRO A 861 6.37 -5.65 43.34
N PRO A 862 6.89 -4.84 44.28
CA PRO A 862 7.96 -5.25 45.17
C PRO A 862 7.55 -6.47 46.01
N LYS A 863 8.56 -7.23 46.47
CA LYS A 863 8.35 -8.37 47.36
C LYS A 863 7.54 -7.93 48.58
N ALA A 864 6.61 -8.77 49.03
CA ALA A 864 5.73 -8.44 50.15
C ALA A 864 6.56 -8.03 51.38
N ALA A 865 6.03 -7.12 52.21
CA ALA A 865 6.82 -6.48 53.28
C ALA A 865 7.38 -7.45 54.36
N GLY A 866 6.86 -8.68 54.45
CA GLY A 866 7.39 -9.76 55.27
C GLY A 866 8.19 -10.84 54.50
N GLY A 867 8.48 -10.61 53.22
CA GLY A 867 8.94 -11.62 52.26
C GLY A 867 7.78 -12.29 51.51
N ASP A 868 8.07 -12.83 50.32
CA ASP A 868 7.13 -13.66 49.57
C ASP A 868 6.96 -15.01 50.32
N ALA A 869 5.73 -15.37 50.73
CA ALA A 869 5.49 -16.47 51.68
C ALA A 869 5.41 -17.87 51.00
N GLU A 870 5.91 -18.94 51.63
CA GLU A 870 5.73 -20.30 51.10
C GLU A 870 4.25 -20.71 51.08
N CYS A 871 3.84 -21.37 50.00
CA CYS A 871 2.46 -21.81 49.76
C CYS A 871 2.43 -23.23 49.18
N TYR A 872 1.31 -23.93 49.37
CA TYR A 872 1.12 -25.31 48.91
C TYR A 872 0.07 -25.33 47.80
N ASN A 873 0.50 -25.65 46.57
CA ASN A 873 -0.39 -25.79 45.43
C ASN A 873 -0.81 -27.27 45.28
N THR A 874 -2.12 -27.53 45.27
CA THR A 874 -2.70 -28.88 45.18
C THR A 874 -2.65 -29.47 43.77
N THR A 875 -2.50 -28.65 42.72
CA THR A 875 -2.52 -29.11 41.31
C THR A 875 -1.16 -29.58 40.78
N LEU A 876 -0.07 -29.39 41.54
CA LEU A 876 1.30 -29.71 41.11
C LEU A 876 1.78 -31.12 41.49
N THR A 877 2.77 -31.60 40.73
CA THR A 877 3.40 -32.91 40.93
C THR A 877 4.09 -33.01 42.30
N ALA A 878 4.32 -34.23 42.80
CA ALA A 878 4.77 -34.47 44.17
C ALA A 878 6.07 -33.72 44.58
N ASN A 879 6.94 -33.39 43.62
CA ASN A 879 8.20 -32.70 43.85
C ASN A 879 8.09 -31.15 43.85
N GLU A 880 6.99 -30.59 43.34
CA GLU A 880 6.84 -29.14 43.07
C GLU A 880 5.86 -28.43 44.01
N LYS A 881 5.26 -29.18 44.94
CA LYS A 881 4.19 -28.76 45.88
C LYS A 881 4.52 -27.59 46.83
N ARG A 882 5.73 -27.01 46.79
CA ARG A 882 6.09 -25.81 47.57
C ARG A 882 6.39 -24.65 46.64
N GLY A 883 5.34 -23.90 46.32
CA GLY A 883 5.45 -22.62 45.63
C GLY A 883 5.78 -21.49 46.61
N VAL A 884 5.79 -20.27 46.07
CA VAL A 884 5.83 -19.02 46.84
C VAL A 884 4.69 -18.13 46.37
N CYS A 885 3.98 -17.55 47.31
CA CYS A 885 2.90 -16.61 47.08
C CYS A 885 3.47 -15.27 46.58
N VAL A 886 3.17 -14.93 45.33
CA VAL A 886 3.59 -13.69 44.67
C VAL A 886 2.41 -13.08 43.90
N TYR A 887 2.44 -11.77 43.66
CA TYR A 887 1.50 -11.11 42.74
C TYR A 887 1.46 -11.82 41.38
N ILE A 888 0.28 -11.92 40.75
CA ILE A 888 0.07 -12.65 39.48
C ILE A 888 1.12 -12.26 38.42
N THR A 889 1.37 -10.96 38.25
CA THR A 889 2.30 -10.41 37.25
C THR A 889 3.75 -10.89 37.41
N ARG A 890 4.16 -11.26 38.63
CA ARG A 890 5.50 -11.80 38.94
C ARG A 890 5.65 -13.31 38.69
N CYS A 891 4.58 -14.02 38.33
CA CYS A 891 4.63 -15.45 38.04
C CYS A 891 4.43 -15.75 36.54
N PHE A 892 5.50 -16.07 35.82
CA PHE A 892 5.40 -16.45 34.40
C PHE A 892 4.63 -17.77 34.20
N ALA A 893 4.76 -18.73 35.12
CA ALA A 893 4.02 -19.98 35.08
C ALA A 893 2.49 -19.79 35.22
N ALA A 894 2.03 -18.68 35.80
CA ALA A 894 0.61 -18.35 35.91
C ALA A 894 0.02 -17.79 34.62
N ARG A 895 0.79 -17.66 33.53
CA ARG A 895 0.24 -17.30 32.20
C ARG A 895 -0.51 -18.47 31.55
N SER A 896 -0.12 -19.70 31.88
CA SER A 896 -0.61 -20.95 31.27
C SER A 896 -1.53 -21.78 32.18
N ILE A 897 -2.21 -21.14 33.14
CA ILE A 897 -3.21 -21.78 34.02
C ILE A 897 -4.63 -21.37 33.62
N THR A 898 -5.65 -22.11 34.05
CA THR A 898 -7.05 -21.71 33.89
C THR A 898 -7.59 -20.96 35.11
N ALA A 899 -8.77 -20.35 34.99
CA ALA A 899 -9.45 -19.71 36.11
C ALA A 899 -9.79 -20.70 37.25
N ASN A 900 -10.07 -21.97 36.93
CA ASN A 900 -10.28 -23.02 37.92
C ASN A 900 -8.97 -23.43 38.62
N ASP A 901 -7.85 -23.47 37.90
CA ASP A 901 -6.54 -23.70 38.51
C ASP A 901 -6.17 -22.57 39.45
N TYR A 902 -6.50 -21.32 39.09
CA TYR A 902 -6.34 -20.17 39.98
C TYR A 902 -7.19 -20.28 41.25
N VAL A 903 -8.45 -20.70 41.17
CA VAL A 903 -9.29 -20.97 42.37
C VAL A 903 -8.65 -22.01 43.31
N ASN A 904 -7.79 -22.90 42.80
CA ASN A 904 -7.05 -23.90 43.61
C ASN A 904 -5.61 -23.47 43.98
N SER A 905 -5.12 -22.34 43.47
CA SER A 905 -3.73 -21.89 43.63
C SER A 905 -3.54 -20.40 43.95
N TYR A 906 -4.63 -19.64 44.12
CA TYR A 906 -4.59 -18.24 44.55
C TYR A 906 -3.98 -18.09 45.95
N CYS A 907 -3.50 -16.89 46.24
CA CYS A 907 -3.15 -16.49 47.59
C CYS A 907 -3.35 -14.98 47.77
N ASP A 908 -3.48 -14.54 49.02
CA ASP A 908 -3.55 -13.12 49.36
C ASP A 908 -2.13 -12.55 49.53
N VAL A 909 -1.85 -11.42 48.86
CA VAL A 909 -0.61 -10.65 49.02
C VAL A 909 -0.94 -9.26 49.58
N ASN A 910 -1.28 -9.21 50.88
CA ASN A 910 -1.67 -8.00 51.60
C ASN A 910 -2.95 -7.34 51.03
N GLY A 911 -3.97 -8.14 50.73
CA GLY A 911 -5.25 -7.73 50.12
C GLY A 911 -5.24 -7.69 48.58
N TYR A 912 -4.11 -8.06 47.96
CA TYR A 912 -3.97 -8.12 46.50
C TYR A 912 -3.93 -9.56 45.97
N ALA A 913 -4.30 -9.71 44.70
CA ALA A 913 -4.37 -10.98 43.99
C ALA A 913 -2.96 -11.56 43.72
N GLY A 914 -2.62 -12.59 44.49
CA GLY A 914 -1.43 -13.42 44.28
C GLY A 914 -1.76 -14.82 43.78
N VAL A 915 -0.72 -15.53 43.35
CA VAL A 915 -0.73 -16.92 42.89
C VAL A 915 0.42 -17.69 43.52
N CYS A 916 0.19 -18.96 43.82
CA CYS A 916 1.19 -19.85 44.39
C CYS A 916 2.15 -20.36 43.29
N CYS A 917 3.22 -19.60 43.06
CA CYS A 917 4.11 -19.79 41.93
C CYS A 917 5.25 -20.79 42.22
N PRO A 918 5.60 -21.71 41.30
CA PRO A 918 6.82 -22.50 41.42
C PRO A 918 8.07 -21.61 41.50
N LYS A 919 9.06 -21.97 42.32
CA LYS A 919 10.28 -21.15 42.53
C LYS A 919 11.11 -20.88 41.26
N THR A 920 10.93 -21.69 40.22
CA THR A 920 11.52 -21.54 38.88
C THR A 920 10.75 -20.59 37.96
N GLY A 921 9.49 -20.27 38.26
CA GLY A 921 8.61 -19.45 37.43
C GLY A 921 8.42 -18.00 37.90
N ILE A 922 9.13 -17.60 38.96
CA ILE A 922 9.05 -16.26 39.57
C ILE A 922 10.06 -15.31 38.92
N SER A 923 9.62 -14.11 38.52
CA SER A 923 10.53 -13.02 38.17
C SER A 923 11.29 -12.53 39.41
N GLN A 924 12.63 -12.48 39.32
CA GLN A 924 13.53 -12.19 40.45
C GLN A 924 13.44 -10.75 40.97
#